data_AF-D4XMW3-F1
#
_entry.id   AF-D4XMW3-F1
#
_cell.length_a   1.000
_cell.length_b   1.000
_cell.length_c   1.000
_cell.angle_alpha   90.00
_cell.angle_beta   90.00
_cell.angle_gamma   90.00
#
_symmetry.space_group_name_H-M   'P 1'
#
loop_
_entity.id
_entity.type
_entity.pdbx_description
1 polymer ?
#
loop_
_entity_poly.entity_id
_entity_poly.type
_entity_poly.pdbx_seq_one_letter_code
_entity_poly.pdbx_strand_id
1 'polypeptide(L)'
;MKKRIVLPFALSALAILLNGCGGESAKINEDPRKGVTGVTSNTSCDVRQDNCLQFVLDYPIAGINFDCSSDNVNHFITKSDSNAVTGACKLGDRVSFYIQGEESPRINLGTIHLDNITKTKVGVPARIRVIDLAMALTGKNPAELDMNNDDTTKVAIALVKIFQSLGAEKKNNVIGDIQPTEITQEKRNQLKEITQEIGAAEFNNGLYVGLIKPWIDVSKINNEQAFAIVNQLLRLSNMGVWYAELPIFKAGSNGVIELPNEGSGVFPDGLFGCNRELYKDCLNIGEDKGASLRHSMGRFELLTDRQGYILGYGQQWKGAPTITNDIISPPLALITKVKPEKLQITAQKNWFNLVSQEINPDQPLRFTLNVNTPGEDLLITQGKLINGSNIASTEAVYRQLTKAKATDPFNNAKDLGEWKQSINGVNYKGVTDVFKINPASYLPKDVFTTERNVDSGKRYAFPLYATLTFRFQDSSISPVDLGIVIDEHGDIRTDIKKDATATDMSGICAKAEPQEDGTFIDEYGVTQYRIGTTGGALYSANDKSVTVRMILANPRFGALEGVLLGLNFTSLDGQLNIGGAKINVHNLLNGQASGINLTNFSNNTASWLNNYALYLTTYINVYDHKDTDKSKYVEPTAQEREFAKGYRGTASIRIANQNIPACNAIKIKP
;
A
#
# COMPACT_ATOMS: atom_id res chain seq x y z
N MET A 1 -12.13 7.93 -60.97
CA MET A 1 -10.98 8.62 -61.62
C MET A 1 -10.90 10.05 -61.11
N LYS A 2 -9.71 10.47 -60.64
CA LYS A 2 -9.19 11.87 -60.57
C LYS A 2 -9.96 12.84 -59.63
N LYS A 3 -9.33 13.68 -58.79
CA LYS A 3 -7.97 14.25 -58.78
C LYS A 3 -7.56 14.67 -57.35
N ARG A 4 -6.29 14.43 -57.03
CA ARG A 4 -5.52 15.08 -55.97
C ARG A 4 -5.46 16.58 -56.21
N ILE A 5 -5.45 17.37 -55.13
CA ILE A 5 -4.83 18.70 -55.10
C ILE A 5 -3.77 18.66 -54.00
N VAL A 6 -2.52 18.72 -54.47
CA VAL A 6 -1.31 19.04 -53.72
C VAL A 6 -0.96 20.47 -54.13
N LEU A 7 -0.57 21.33 -53.20
CA LEU A 7 0.42 22.35 -53.50
C LEU A 7 1.30 22.70 -52.29
N PRO A 8 2.58 23.07 -52.54
CA PRO A 8 3.70 23.04 -51.60
C PRO A 8 4.20 24.46 -51.23
N PHE A 9 5.15 24.50 -50.28
CA PHE A 9 6.28 25.45 -50.13
C PHE A 9 6.13 26.91 -50.60
N ALA A 10 6.23 27.86 -49.66
CA ALA A 10 7.24 28.95 -49.67
C ALA A 10 6.97 29.98 -48.55
N LEU A 11 7.80 29.98 -47.50
CA LEU A 11 8.27 31.21 -46.82
C LEU A 11 9.43 30.86 -45.87
N SER A 12 10.46 30.23 -46.44
CA SER A 12 11.83 30.29 -45.94
C SER A 12 12.46 31.58 -46.46
N ALA A 13 12.19 32.71 -45.78
CA ALA A 13 12.85 34.00 -46.09
C ALA A 13 12.86 35.01 -44.92
N LEU A 14 12.92 34.55 -43.66
CA LEU A 14 13.29 35.42 -42.54
C LEU A 14 14.11 34.67 -41.47
N ALA A 15 15.11 33.91 -41.94
CA ALA A 15 16.09 33.21 -41.10
C ALA A 15 17.55 33.62 -41.40
N ILE A 16 17.78 34.76 -42.06
CA ILE A 16 19.13 35.25 -42.35
C ILE A 16 19.14 36.77 -42.18
N LEU A 17 19.20 37.21 -40.92
CA LEU A 17 19.78 38.48 -40.44
C LEU A 17 19.49 38.57 -38.94
N LEU A 18 20.21 37.75 -38.17
CA LEU A 18 20.66 37.97 -36.79
C LEU A 18 21.51 36.76 -36.34
N ASN A 19 22.40 36.28 -37.22
CA ASN A 19 23.62 35.61 -36.80
C ASN A 19 24.70 36.67 -36.84
N GLY A 20 24.90 37.33 -35.70
CA GLY A 20 25.80 38.47 -35.59
C GLY A 20 25.90 39.04 -34.18
N CYS A 21 26.04 38.19 -33.15
CA CYS A 21 26.89 38.47 -31.99
C CYS A 21 26.95 37.25 -31.06
N GLY A 22 28.16 36.73 -30.85
CA GLY A 22 28.60 36.14 -29.58
C GLY A 22 27.92 34.87 -29.09
N GLY A 23 28.62 33.74 -29.20
CA GLY A 23 28.36 32.59 -28.35
C GLY A 23 28.66 32.93 -26.90
N GLU A 24 27.61 33.02 -26.09
CA GLU A 24 27.64 32.77 -24.65
C GLU A 24 26.40 31.93 -24.34
N SER A 25 26.57 30.88 -23.54
CA SER A 25 25.41 30.17 -23.00
C SER A 25 24.61 31.17 -22.20
N ALA A 26 23.44 31.58 -22.69
CA ALA A 26 22.49 32.29 -21.88
C ALA A 26 21.97 31.31 -20.82
N LYS A 27 22.70 31.20 -19.70
CA LYS A 27 22.03 30.97 -18.42
C LYS A 27 21.08 32.15 -18.29
N ILE A 28 19.80 31.91 -18.52
CA ILE A 28 18.78 32.83 -18.02
C ILE A 28 18.96 32.77 -16.50
N ASN A 29 19.73 33.71 -15.96
CA ASN A 29 19.69 34.03 -14.55
C ASN A 29 18.35 34.69 -14.34
N GLU A 30 17.31 33.89 -14.17
CA GLU A 30 16.10 34.37 -13.55
C GLU A 30 16.52 34.97 -12.22
N ASP A 31 16.19 36.25 -12.03
CA ASP A 31 16.36 36.89 -10.74
C ASP A 31 15.54 36.07 -9.73
N PRO A 32 16.17 35.41 -8.75
CA PRO A 32 15.45 34.54 -7.80
C PRO A 32 14.37 35.31 -7.02
N ARG A 33 14.45 36.64 -7.02
CA ARG A 33 13.48 37.54 -6.38
C ARG A 33 12.30 37.92 -7.27
N LYS A 34 12.25 37.58 -8.55
CA LYS A 34 11.09 37.91 -9.40
C LYS A 34 9.84 37.05 -9.09
N GLY A 35 9.98 36.02 -8.27
CA GLY A 35 8.87 35.17 -7.83
C GLY A 35 8.20 34.44 -8.99
N VAL A 36 7.05 33.82 -8.72
CA VAL A 36 6.28 33.07 -9.72
C VAL A 36 4.98 33.81 -10.03
N THR A 37 4.72 34.14 -11.30
CA THR A 37 3.45 34.74 -11.76
C THR A 37 2.69 33.76 -12.67
N GLY A 38 1.36 33.82 -12.69
CA GLY A 38 0.53 33.08 -13.66
C GLY A 38 0.27 31.60 -13.36
N VAL A 39 0.49 31.12 -12.13
CA VAL A 39 0.22 29.71 -11.79
C VAL A 39 -1.28 29.43 -11.77
N THR A 40 -1.76 28.60 -12.72
CA THR A 40 -3.19 28.24 -12.81
C THR A 40 -3.44 26.73 -12.84
N SER A 41 -2.42 25.93 -13.21
CA SER A 41 -2.53 24.48 -13.40
C SER A 41 -1.84 23.67 -12.30
N ASN A 42 -2.35 22.46 -12.04
CA ASN A 42 -1.72 21.44 -11.20
C ASN A 42 -1.05 20.31 -12.02
N THR A 43 -0.98 20.45 -13.33
CA THR A 43 -0.45 19.42 -14.23
C THR A 43 0.28 20.05 -15.43
N SER A 44 1.46 19.56 -15.79
CA SER A 44 2.15 19.95 -17.03
C SER A 44 1.78 19.08 -18.24
N CYS A 45 1.01 18.02 -18.02
CA CYS A 45 0.56 17.08 -19.03
C CYS A 45 -0.85 16.55 -18.70
N ASP A 46 -1.52 15.96 -19.70
CA ASP A 46 -2.82 15.30 -19.49
C ASP A 46 -2.62 13.95 -18.79
N VAL A 47 -3.11 13.84 -17.56
CA VAL A 47 -3.00 12.64 -16.71
C VAL A 47 -3.65 11.39 -17.31
N ARG A 48 -4.44 11.50 -18.38
CA ARG A 48 -4.98 10.36 -19.13
C ARG A 48 -3.95 9.75 -20.08
N GLN A 49 -2.94 10.51 -20.51
CA GLN A 49 -1.90 10.05 -21.41
C GLN A 49 -0.91 9.12 -20.71
N ASP A 50 -0.40 8.11 -21.42
CA ASP A 50 0.53 7.11 -20.86
C ASP A 50 1.89 7.70 -20.47
N ASN A 51 2.27 8.81 -21.10
CA ASN A 51 3.51 9.53 -20.81
C ASN A 51 3.37 10.58 -19.70
N CYS A 52 2.19 10.75 -19.12
CA CYS A 52 1.95 11.68 -18.02
C CYS A 52 1.86 10.94 -16.69
N LEU A 53 2.73 11.32 -15.75
CA LEU A 53 2.79 10.73 -14.43
C LEU A 53 2.16 11.67 -13.41
N GLN A 54 1.00 11.28 -12.89
CA GLN A 54 0.42 11.89 -11.71
C GLN A 54 1.14 11.38 -10.46
N PHE A 55 1.54 12.29 -9.60
CA PHE A 55 2.08 11.99 -8.28
C PHE A 55 1.16 12.50 -7.17
N VAL A 56 1.30 11.89 -5.99
CA VAL A 56 0.65 12.29 -4.74
C VAL A 56 1.70 12.56 -3.67
N LEU A 57 1.49 13.59 -2.86
CA LEU A 57 2.31 13.82 -1.66
C LEU A 57 1.77 12.97 -0.49
N ASP A 58 2.67 12.31 0.25
CA ASP A 58 2.27 11.54 1.44
C ASP A 58 1.76 12.44 2.58
N TYR A 59 2.38 13.60 2.77
CA TYR A 59 1.83 14.68 3.58
C TYR A 59 0.82 15.47 2.76
N PRO A 60 -0.43 15.65 3.22
CA PRO A 60 -1.49 16.30 2.44
C PRO A 60 -1.38 17.84 2.48
N ILE A 61 -0.32 18.39 1.88
CA ILE A 61 -0.09 19.84 1.78
C ILE A 61 -0.22 20.35 0.34
N ALA A 62 -1.35 21.00 0.05
CA ALA A 62 -1.57 21.69 -1.22
C ALA A 62 -0.87 23.06 -1.23
N GLY A 63 -0.65 23.62 -2.42
CA GLY A 63 -0.04 24.94 -2.56
C GLY A 63 1.49 24.94 -2.65
N ILE A 64 2.13 23.77 -2.79
CA ILE A 64 3.57 23.65 -3.07
C ILE A 64 3.80 23.91 -4.55
N ASN A 65 4.75 24.79 -4.88
CA ASN A 65 5.17 25.03 -6.25
C ASN A 65 6.01 23.87 -6.77
N PHE A 66 5.87 23.57 -8.06
CA PHE A 66 6.75 22.65 -8.75
C PHE A 66 6.96 23.02 -10.22
N ASP A 67 8.16 22.71 -10.71
CA ASP A 67 8.54 22.86 -12.12
C ASP A 67 8.93 21.49 -12.69
N CYS A 68 8.51 21.20 -13.92
CA CYS A 68 8.85 19.95 -14.62
C CYS A 68 9.95 20.24 -15.66
N SER A 69 11.03 19.46 -15.70
CA SER A 69 12.16 19.71 -16.61
C SER A 69 11.82 19.74 -18.10
N SER A 70 10.69 19.15 -18.51
CA SER A 70 10.21 19.19 -19.90
C SER A 70 9.33 20.39 -20.24
N ASP A 71 8.97 21.22 -19.25
CA ASP A 71 8.23 22.47 -19.41
C ASP A 71 9.02 23.63 -18.79
N ASN A 72 9.75 24.34 -19.64
CA ASN A 72 10.61 25.46 -19.23
C ASN A 72 9.88 26.82 -19.25
N VAL A 73 8.56 26.81 -19.41
CA VAL A 73 7.76 28.04 -19.57
C VAL A 73 6.78 28.20 -18.43
N ASN A 74 6.17 27.11 -17.97
CA ASN A 74 5.12 27.15 -16.99
C ASN A 74 5.60 26.69 -15.61
N HIS A 75 4.99 27.28 -14.58
CA HIS A 75 5.14 26.87 -13.19
C HIS A 75 3.81 26.32 -12.67
N PHE A 76 3.88 25.31 -11.81
CA PHE A 76 2.71 24.58 -11.35
C PHE A 76 2.61 24.61 -9.82
N ILE A 77 1.41 24.31 -9.32
CA ILE A 77 1.14 24.20 -7.88
C ILE A 77 0.36 22.91 -7.60
N THR A 78 0.74 22.20 -6.53
CA THR A 78 0.00 21.04 -6.05
C THR A 78 -1.39 21.43 -5.58
N LYS A 79 -2.40 20.59 -5.85
CA LYS A 79 -3.79 20.83 -5.46
C LYS A 79 -4.36 19.62 -4.72
N SER A 80 -5.27 19.90 -3.79
CA SER A 80 -6.11 18.87 -3.19
C SER A 80 -7.06 18.30 -4.25
N ASP A 81 -7.06 16.99 -4.38
CA ASP A 81 -8.00 16.22 -5.18
C ASP A 81 -8.55 15.09 -4.30
N SER A 82 -9.80 15.23 -3.87
CA SER A 82 -10.42 14.36 -2.87
C SER A 82 -9.53 14.25 -1.61
N ASN A 83 -9.12 13.04 -1.22
CA ASN A 83 -8.25 12.80 -0.06
C ASN A 83 -6.75 12.71 -0.39
N ALA A 84 -6.31 13.30 -1.49
CA ALA A 84 -4.91 13.35 -1.87
C ALA A 84 -4.51 14.76 -2.29
N VAL A 85 -3.22 15.06 -2.21
CA VAL A 85 -2.65 16.25 -2.84
C VAL A 85 -1.85 15.80 -4.04
N THR A 86 -2.19 16.32 -5.22
CA THR A 86 -1.70 15.84 -6.50
C THR A 86 -0.94 16.89 -7.28
N GLY A 87 -0.05 16.42 -8.15
CA GLY A 87 0.54 17.14 -9.27
C GLY A 87 0.85 16.17 -10.42
N ALA A 88 1.27 16.66 -11.58
CA ALA A 88 1.69 15.78 -12.68
C ALA A 88 2.77 16.41 -13.56
N CYS A 89 3.74 15.58 -13.95
CA CYS A 89 4.79 15.87 -14.94
C CYS A 89 4.92 14.70 -15.94
N LYS A 90 5.68 14.88 -17.02
CA LYS A 90 5.92 13.77 -17.96
C LYS A 90 6.80 12.70 -17.30
N LEU A 91 6.65 11.45 -17.72
CA LEU A 91 7.56 10.37 -17.32
C LEU A 91 9.01 10.74 -17.65
N GLY A 92 9.92 10.45 -16.73
CA GLY A 92 11.33 10.82 -16.85
C GLY A 92 11.67 12.25 -16.44
N ASP A 93 10.69 13.12 -16.15
CA ASP A 93 10.99 14.49 -15.72
C ASP A 93 11.73 14.54 -14.38
N ARG A 94 12.59 15.56 -14.26
CA ARG A 94 13.03 16.07 -12.97
C ARG A 94 12.02 17.10 -12.50
N VAL A 95 11.54 16.94 -11.27
CA VAL A 95 10.55 17.83 -10.65
C VAL A 95 11.21 18.58 -9.52
N SER A 96 11.30 19.90 -9.66
CA SER A 96 11.85 20.79 -8.64
C SER A 96 10.72 21.32 -7.79
N PHE A 97 10.67 20.95 -6.51
CA PHE A 97 9.66 21.40 -5.55
C PHE A 97 10.17 22.57 -4.72
N TYR A 98 9.31 23.54 -4.47
CA TYR A 98 9.64 24.73 -3.68
C TYR A 98 8.38 25.44 -3.16
N ILE A 99 8.58 26.44 -2.28
CA ILE A 99 7.53 27.38 -1.85
C ILE A 99 8.00 28.78 -2.21
N GLN A 100 7.23 29.48 -3.04
CA GLN A 100 7.57 30.84 -3.46
C GLN A 100 6.31 31.63 -3.84
N GLY A 101 6.24 32.88 -3.37
CA GLY A 101 5.23 33.85 -3.79
C GLY A 101 5.69 34.74 -4.94
N GLU A 102 4.87 35.72 -5.30
CA GLU A 102 5.28 36.83 -6.16
C GLU A 102 6.33 37.68 -5.43
N GLU A 103 7.39 38.07 -6.14
CA GLU A 103 8.49 38.90 -5.62
C GLU A 103 9.10 38.42 -4.29
N SER A 104 9.12 37.10 -4.04
CA SER A 104 9.48 36.52 -2.75
C SER A 104 10.69 35.59 -2.83
N PRO A 105 11.53 35.48 -1.79
CA PRO A 105 12.56 34.45 -1.69
C PRO A 105 11.97 33.04 -1.72
N ARG A 106 12.77 32.09 -2.19
CA ARG A 106 12.39 30.69 -2.36
C ARG A 106 12.75 29.83 -1.13
N ILE A 107 11.84 28.95 -0.71
CA ILE A 107 12.16 27.81 0.16
C ILE A 107 12.25 26.56 -0.73
N ASN A 108 13.44 26.01 -0.89
CA ASN A 108 13.67 24.85 -1.73
C ASN A 108 13.26 23.55 -1.02
N LEU A 109 12.55 22.67 -1.72
CA LEU A 109 12.12 21.34 -1.23
C LEU A 109 12.78 20.17 -1.97
N GLY A 110 13.69 20.46 -2.92
CA GLY A 110 14.52 19.47 -3.61
C GLY A 110 14.08 19.21 -5.05
N THR A 111 14.94 18.52 -5.80
CA THR A 111 14.64 18.13 -7.20
C THR A 111 14.67 16.61 -7.33
N ILE A 112 13.51 16.01 -7.54
CA ILE A 112 13.34 14.56 -7.66
C ILE A 112 13.36 14.18 -9.13
N HIS A 113 14.16 13.19 -9.51
CA HIS A 113 14.00 12.53 -10.80
C HIS A 113 12.86 11.51 -10.70
N LEU A 114 11.77 11.66 -11.47
CA LEU A 114 10.58 10.83 -11.30
C LEU A 114 10.84 9.35 -11.50
N ASP A 115 11.78 8.96 -12.36
CA ASP A 115 12.20 7.54 -12.50
C ASP A 115 12.74 6.91 -11.22
N ASN A 116 13.19 7.70 -10.23
CA ASN A 116 13.61 7.16 -8.94
C ASN A 116 12.41 6.78 -8.06
N ILE A 117 11.21 7.31 -8.36
CA ILE A 117 9.95 6.99 -7.69
C ILE A 117 9.17 5.95 -8.49
N THR A 118 8.97 6.20 -9.79
CA THR A 118 8.38 5.23 -10.71
C THR A 118 8.81 5.48 -12.16
N LYS A 119 9.18 4.40 -12.85
CA LYS A 119 9.59 4.43 -14.26
C LYS A 119 8.44 4.21 -15.23
N THR A 120 7.35 3.62 -14.75
CA THR A 120 6.15 3.32 -15.53
C THR A 120 4.93 3.96 -14.87
N LYS A 121 3.94 4.31 -15.68
CA LYS A 121 2.63 4.67 -15.17
C LYS A 121 1.91 3.37 -14.78
N VAL A 122 1.54 3.27 -13.52
CA VAL A 122 0.77 2.14 -12.98
C VAL A 122 -0.61 2.64 -12.52
N GLY A 123 -1.54 1.74 -12.22
CA GLY A 123 -2.91 2.09 -11.80
C GLY A 123 -3.01 2.83 -10.46
N VAL A 124 -1.89 3.09 -9.79
CA VAL A 124 -1.80 3.86 -8.55
C VAL A 124 -0.87 5.07 -8.78
N PRO A 125 -1.23 6.29 -8.32
CA PRO A 125 -0.36 7.46 -8.45
C PRO A 125 0.99 7.26 -7.76
N ALA A 126 2.04 7.85 -8.33
CA ALA A 126 3.37 7.83 -7.74
C ALA A 126 3.38 8.58 -6.41
N ARG A 127 3.82 7.94 -5.32
CA ARG A 127 3.86 8.61 -4.01
C ARG A 127 5.21 9.25 -3.79
N ILE A 128 5.22 10.56 -3.62
CA ILE A 128 6.39 11.32 -3.19
C ILE A 128 6.28 11.49 -1.68
N ARG A 129 7.27 10.95 -0.97
CA ARG A 129 7.34 11.00 0.49
C ARG A 129 8.09 12.23 0.95
N VAL A 130 7.83 12.70 2.17
CA VAL A 130 8.66 13.76 2.78
C VAL A 130 10.14 13.35 2.82
N ILE A 131 10.43 12.07 3.04
CA ILE A 131 11.82 11.57 2.98
C ILE A 131 12.41 11.68 1.57
N ASP A 132 11.60 11.54 0.51
CA ASP A 132 12.08 11.68 -0.88
C ASP A 132 12.47 13.12 -1.20
N LEU A 133 11.70 14.09 -0.69
CA LEU A 133 12.05 15.52 -0.75
C LEU A 133 13.35 15.80 0.00
N ALA A 134 13.50 15.25 1.20
CA ALA A 134 14.70 15.39 2.00
C ALA A 134 15.94 14.77 1.31
N MET A 135 15.83 13.55 0.78
CA MET A 135 16.90 12.89 0.01
C MET A 135 17.27 13.71 -1.23
N ALA A 136 16.29 14.31 -1.91
CA ALA A 136 16.53 15.17 -3.06
C ALA A 136 17.20 16.51 -2.71
N LEU A 137 16.99 17.02 -1.49
CA LEU A 137 17.68 18.21 -0.98
C LEU A 137 19.12 17.91 -0.56
N THR A 138 19.34 16.82 0.17
CA THR A 138 20.65 16.49 0.74
C THR A 138 21.54 15.72 -0.23
N GLY A 139 20.97 15.04 -1.22
CA GLY A 139 21.67 14.09 -2.09
C GLY A 139 22.11 12.82 -1.37
N LYS A 140 21.57 12.52 -0.18
CA LYS A 140 21.97 11.39 0.67
C LYS A 140 20.78 10.45 0.89
N ASN A 141 21.03 9.14 0.80
CA ASN A 141 20.03 8.09 1.09
C ASN A 141 20.34 7.44 2.44
N PRO A 142 19.55 7.70 3.50
CA PRO A 142 19.77 7.06 4.79
C PRO A 142 19.44 5.56 4.75
N ALA A 143 20.20 4.74 5.48
CA ALA A 143 19.88 3.32 5.66
C ALA A 143 18.68 3.13 6.62
N GLU A 144 18.60 3.99 7.63
CA GLU A 144 17.52 4.07 8.62
C GLU A 144 17.30 5.52 9.06
N LEU A 145 16.18 5.79 9.73
CA LEU A 145 15.89 7.12 10.25
C LEU A 145 16.63 7.38 11.59
N ASP A 146 17.49 8.39 11.63
CA ASP A 146 18.17 8.85 12.84
C ASP A 146 18.08 10.38 12.97
N MET A 147 17.25 10.86 13.90
CA MET A 147 17.03 12.30 14.12
C MET A 147 18.27 13.06 14.62
N ASN A 148 19.27 12.37 15.17
CA ASN A 148 20.43 12.99 15.80
C ASN A 148 21.64 13.03 14.86
N ASN A 149 21.84 11.99 14.06
CA ASN A 149 23.08 11.81 13.29
C ASN A 149 22.90 11.81 11.77
N ASP A 150 21.68 11.69 11.25
CA ASP A 150 21.44 11.68 9.80
C ASP A 150 20.88 13.01 9.29
N ASP A 151 21.61 13.64 8.37
CA ASP A 151 21.24 14.95 7.79
C ASP A 151 19.88 14.88 7.07
N THR A 152 19.63 13.81 6.32
CA THR A 152 18.38 13.65 5.57
C THR A 152 17.18 13.56 6.50
N THR A 153 17.32 12.84 7.61
CA THR A 153 16.30 12.74 8.65
C THR A 153 16.05 14.10 9.31
N LYS A 154 17.10 14.89 9.57
CA LYS A 154 16.96 16.27 10.09
C LYS A 154 16.20 17.17 9.12
N VAL A 155 16.49 17.09 7.82
CA VAL A 155 15.73 17.83 6.80
C VAL A 155 14.27 17.38 6.77
N ALA A 156 13.99 16.08 6.78
CA ALA A 156 12.61 15.57 6.80
C ALA A 156 11.82 16.09 8.02
N ILE A 157 12.45 16.12 9.20
CA ILE A 157 11.89 16.73 10.42
C ILE A 157 11.60 18.21 10.20
N ALA A 158 12.54 18.97 9.64
CA ALA A 158 12.37 20.40 9.37
C ALA A 158 11.18 20.67 8.43
N LEU A 159 11.04 19.88 7.35
CA LEU A 159 9.92 19.98 6.42
C LEU A 159 8.58 19.70 7.12
N VAL A 160 8.50 18.63 7.91
CA VAL A 160 7.30 18.33 8.71
C VAL A 160 6.94 19.46 9.67
N LYS A 161 7.93 20.08 10.33
CA LYS A 161 7.69 21.22 11.23
C LYS A 161 7.06 22.39 10.49
N ILE A 162 7.52 22.70 9.29
CA ILE A 162 6.92 23.74 8.44
C ILE A 162 5.47 23.37 8.11
N PHE A 163 5.22 22.16 7.61
CA PHE A 163 3.89 21.74 7.17
C PHE A 163 2.87 21.70 8.31
N GLN A 164 3.27 21.17 9.46
CA GLN A 164 2.44 21.13 10.66
C GLN A 164 2.14 22.54 11.19
N SER A 165 3.13 23.44 11.19
CA SER A 165 2.96 24.82 11.68
C SER A 165 1.99 25.61 10.80
N LEU A 166 2.08 25.45 9.47
CA LEU A 166 1.13 26.05 8.52
C LEU A 166 -0.31 25.56 8.77
N GLY A 167 -0.48 24.26 9.02
CA GLY A 167 -1.79 23.71 9.38
C GLY A 167 -2.31 24.19 10.74
N ALA A 168 -1.42 24.33 11.73
CA ALA A 168 -1.77 24.78 13.08
C ALA A 168 -2.17 26.27 13.12
N GLU A 169 -1.45 27.14 12.39
CA GLU A 169 -1.78 28.57 12.24
C GLU A 169 -3.22 28.77 11.73
N LYS A 170 -3.64 27.94 10.77
CA LYS A 170 -4.99 27.96 10.21
C LYS A 170 -6.06 27.26 11.05
N LYS A 171 -5.69 26.62 12.18
CA LYS A 171 -6.56 25.71 12.96
C LYS A 171 -7.11 24.53 12.15
N ASN A 172 -6.51 24.24 10.99
CA ASN A 172 -6.86 23.09 10.16
C ASN A 172 -6.23 21.81 10.71
N ASN A 173 -5.05 21.93 11.33
CA ASN A 173 -4.29 20.82 11.88
C ASN A 173 -4.22 20.86 13.41
N VAL A 174 -4.13 19.68 14.02
CA VAL A 174 -3.76 19.51 15.42
C VAL A 174 -2.33 18.99 15.46
N ILE A 175 -1.45 19.63 16.24
CA ILE A 175 -0.03 19.29 16.26
C ILE A 175 0.16 17.80 16.58
N GLY A 176 0.90 17.12 15.70
CA GLY A 176 1.16 15.68 15.82
C GLY A 176 0.09 14.79 15.19
N ASP A 177 -0.92 15.36 14.51
CA ASP A 177 -1.86 14.64 13.66
C ASP A 177 -1.61 15.00 12.17
N ILE A 178 -1.90 14.10 11.25
CA ILE A 178 -1.70 14.33 9.80
C ILE A 178 -3.02 14.81 9.21
N GLN A 179 -3.18 16.13 9.09
CA GLN A 179 -4.37 16.75 8.53
C GLN A 179 -4.06 17.52 7.24
N PRO A 180 -5.03 17.63 6.32
CA PRO A 180 -4.86 18.37 5.08
C PRO A 180 -4.63 19.86 5.39
N THR A 181 -3.71 20.46 4.65
CA THR A 181 -3.43 21.90 4.73
C THR A 181 -3.14 22.46 3.36
N GLU A 182 -3.25 23.78 3.24
CA GLU A 182 -3.02 24.49 1.98
C GLU A 182 -2.19 25.74 2.23
N ILE A 183 -1.16 25.93 1.42
CA ILE A 183 -0.44 27.21 1.33
C ILE A 183 -1.17 28.06 0.28
N THR A 184 -1.86 29.11 0.73
CA THR A 184 -2.59 29.99 -0.21
C THR A 184 -1.61 30.95 -0.89
N GLN A 185 -2.05 31.61 -1.96
CA GLN A 185 -1.23 32.61 -2.65
C GLN A 185 -0.82 33.75 -1.70
N GLU A 186 -1.74 34.22 -0.85
CA GLU A 186 -1.46 35.26 0.14
C GLU A 186 -0.37 34.81 1.11
N LYS A 187 -0.45 33.56 1.59
CA LYS A 187 0.57 33.01 2.50
C LYS A 187 1.91 32.87 1.79
N ARG A 188 1.96 32.47 0.51
CA ARG A 188 3.22 32.44 -0.25
C ARG A 188 3.79 33.85 -0.46
N ASN A 189 2.96 34.84 -0.75
CA ASN A 189 3.41 36.23 -0.96
C ASN A 189 3.95 36.90 0.32
N GLN A 190 3.60 36.38 1.49
CA GLN A 190 4.22 36.79 2.76
C GLN A 190 5.69 36.33 2.88
N LEU A 191 6.17 35.44 2.02
CA LEU A 191 7.60 35.06 2.01
C LEU A 191 8.52 36.24 1.73
N LYS A 192 8.05 37.34 1.12
CA LYS A 192 8.83 38.59 0.99
C LYS A 192 9.37 39.15 2.33
N GLU A 193 8.84 38.69 3.46
CA GLU A 193 9.26 39.07 4.81
C GLU A 193 10.52 38.32 5.28
N ILE A 194 10.94 37.25 4.58
CA ILE A 194 12.21 36.56 4.87
C ILE A 194 13.34 37.21 4.09
N THR A 195 14.57 37.14 4.62
CA THR A 195 15.70 37.92 4.11
C THR A 195 16.52 37.22 3.02
N GLN A 196 16.38 35.89 2.89
CA GLN A 196 17.13 35.07 1.96
C GLN A 196 16.40 33.77 1.61
N GLU A 197 16.89 33.08 0.59
CA GLU A 197 16.43 31.74 0.25
C GLU A 197 16.81 30.70 1.32
N ILE A 198 16.02 29.64 1.41
CA ILE A 198 16.25 28.51 2.31
C ILE A 198 16.53 27.27 1.48
N GLY A 199 17.62 26.57 1.77
CA GLY A 199 17.99 25.32 1.13
C GLY A 199 18.52 24.28 2.11
N ALA A 200 19.19 23.26 1.57
CA ALA A 200 19.67 22.12 2.35
C ALA A 200 20.62 22.54 3.49
N ALA A 201 21.45 23.56 3.29
CA ALA A 201 22.40 24.03 4.30
C ALA A 201 21.68 24.59 5.53
N GLU A 202 20.71 25.50 5.33
CA GLU A 202 19.93 26.13 6.40
C GLU A 202 19.03 25.13 7.15
N PHE A 203 18.53 24.10 6.45
CA PHE A 203 17.80 23.01 7.09
C PHE A 203 18.72 22.15 7.96
N ASN A 204 19.87 21.73 7.43
CA ASN A 204 20.80 20.84 8.13
C ASN A 204 21.39 21.47 9.40
N ASN A 205 21.78 22.74 9.34
CA ASN A 205 22.38 23.44 10.49
C ASN A 205 21.35 24.09 11.43
N GLY A 206 20.05 23.99 11.11
CA GLY A 206 18.96 24.51 11.94
C GLY A 206 18.71 26.01 11.82
N LEU A 207 19.48 26.76 11.02
CA LEU A 207 19.31 28.21 10.84
C LEU A 207 17.95 28.57 10.23
N TYR A 208 17.32 27.64 9.49
CA TYR A 208 15.99 27.84 8.90
C TYR A 208 14.97 28.34 9.92
N VAL A 209 15.01 27.87 11.19
CA VAL A 209 14.04 28.22 12.24
C VAL A 209 13.98 29.74 12.46
N GLY A 210 15.13 30.40 12.51
CA GLY A 210 15.21 31.85 12.69
C GLY A 210 14.83 32.60 11.41
N LEU A 211 15.30 32.11 10.27
CA LEU A 211 15.12 32.75 8.96
C LEU A 211 13.65 32.76 8.50
N ILE A 212 12.91 31.68 8.74
CA ILE A 212 11.50 31.59 8.32
C ILE A 212 10.52 32.17 9.34
N LYS A 213 10.98 32.52 10.55
CA LYS A 213 10.12 32.97 11.63
C LYS A 213 9.20 34.16 11.28
N PRO A 214 9.62 35.17 10.48
CA PRO A 214 8.73 36.22 10.02
C PRO A 214 7.51 35.67 9.25
N TRP A 215 7.72 34.60 8.47
CA TRP A 215 6.69 33.95 7.67
C TRP A 215 5.89 32.90 8.45
N ILE A 216 6.54 32.04 9.23
CA ILE A 216 5.89 31.00 10.03
C ILE A 216 6.75 30.61 11.25
N ASP A 217 6.13 30.56 12.43
CA ASP A 217 6.81 30.12 13.65
C ASP A 217 6.75 28.59 13.82
N VAL A 218 7.88 27.93 13.55
CA VAL A 218 8.03 26.47 13.68
C VAL A 218 8.50 26.02 15.07
N SER A 219 8.73 26.94 16.01
CA SER A 219 9.26 26.62 17.34
C SER A 219 8.26 25.88 18.24
N LYS A 220 6.96 25.95 17.91
CA LYS A 220 5.87 25.29 18.65
C LYS A 220 5.86 23.77 18.52
N ILE A 221 6.67 23.22 17.63
CA ILE A 221 6.76 21.79 17.35
C ILE A 221 8.19 21.35 17.63
N ASN A 222 8.36 20.41 18.57
CA ASN A 222 9.68 19.87 18.87
C ASN A 222 10.09 18.81 17.83
N ASN A 223 11.37 18.42 17.86
CA ASN A 223 11.90 17.50 16.86
C ASN A 223 11.33 16.09 17.03
N GLU A 224 11.03 15.66 18.26
CA GLU A 224 10.47 14.35 18.59
C GLU A 224 9.06 14.17 18.01
N GLN A 225 8.21 15.20 18.14
CA GLN A 225 6.87 15.23 17.56
C GLN A 225 6.91 15.17 16.03
N ALA A 226 7.79 15.96 15.41
CA ALA A 226 7.96 15.96 13.97
C ALA A 226 8.56 14.63 13.47
N PHE A 227 9.50 14.05 14.21
CA PHE A 227 10.07 12.73 13.90
C PHE A 227 9.04 11.61 13.98
N ALA A 228 8.13 11.67 14.96
CA ALA A 228 7.01 10.73 15.05
C ALA A 228 6.10 10.81 13.81
N ILE A 229 5.83 12.01 13.30
CA ILE A 229 5.07 12.20 12.06
C ILE A 229 5.84 11.67 10.84
N VAL A 230 7.16 11.89 10.73
CA VAL A 230 7.96 11.30 9.65
C VAL A 230 7.82 9.78 9.63
N ASN A 231 7.93 9.12 10.79
CA ASN A 231 7.71 7.68 10.92
C ASN A 231 6.28 7.27 10.54
N GLN A 232 5.27 8.05 10.97
CA GLN A 232 3.87 7.78 10.63
C GLN A 232 3.60 7.91 9.12
N LEU A 233 4.20 8.89 8.45
CA LEU A 233 4.10 9.06 6.99
C LEU A 233 4.74 7.89 6.25
N LEU A 234 5.91 7.41 6.69
CA LEU A 234 6.54 6.22 6.11
C LEU A 234 5.66 4.98 6.26
N ARG A 235 5.11 4.74 7.45
CA ARG A 235 4.16 3.63 7.69
C ARG A 235 2.92 3.76 6.82
N LEU A 236 2.35 4.96 6.74
CA LEU A 236 1.19 5.24 5.89
C LEU A 236 1.50 5.02 4.41
N SER A 237 2.72 5.37 3.97
CA SER A 237 3.17 5.11 2.60
C SER A 237 3.28 3.61 2.32
N ASN A 238 3.57 2.79 3.34
CA ASN A 238 3.70 1.34 3.24
C ASN A 238 2.37 0.58 3.44
N MET A 239 1.41 1.19 4.13
CA MET A 239 0.06 0.67 4.32
C MET A 239 -0.57 0.33 2.95
N GLY A 240 -1.16 -0.86 2.86
CA GLY A 240 -1.78 -1.33 1.64
C GLY A 240 -2.18 -2.80 1.74
N VAL A 241 -2.89 -3.27 0.71
CA VAL A 241 -3.12 -4.70 0.49
C VAL A 241 -1.95 -5.22 -0.33
N TRP A 242 -1.36 -6.32 0.10
CA TRP A 242 -0.29 -7.01 -0.61
C TRP A 242 -0.79 -8.37 -1.05
N TYR A 243 -0.46 -8.82 -2.25
CA TYR A 243 -0.84 -10.15 -2.68
C TYR A 243 0.20 -10.75 -3.62
N ALA A 244 0.31 -12.07 -3.59
CA ALA A 244 0.98 -12.84 -4.62
C ALA A 244 -0.04 -13.71 -5.34
N GLU A 245 0.10 -13.79 -6.66
CA GLU A 245 -0.77 -14.60 -7.50
C GLU A 245 -0.29 -16.03 -7.64
N LEU A 246 -1.22 -16.87 -8.10
CA LEU A 246 -0.87 -18.18 -8.63
C LEU A 246 0.02 -18.00 -9.88
N PRO A 247 0.84 -19.01 -10.25
CA PRO A 247 1.65 -19.01 -11.46
C PRO A 247 0.82 -19.18 -12.74
N ILE A 248 -0.21 -18.34 -12.95
CA ILE A 248 -1.22 -18.49 -14.02
C ILE A 248 -0.64 -18.28 -15.42
N PHE A 249 0.43 -17.50 -15.55
CA PHE A 249 1.10 -17.24 -16.82
C PHE A 249 2.39 -18.07 -16.98
N LYS A 250 2.74 -18.88 -15.97
CA LYS A 250 3.94 -19.69 -16.02
C LYS A 250 3.74 -20.84 -17.00
N ALA A 251 4.49 -20.81 -18.09
CA ALA A 251 4.44 -21.86 -19.08
C ALA A 251 5.12 -23.16 -18.59
N GLY A 252 4.68 -24.30 -19.12
CA GLY A 252 5.34 -25.59 -18.94
C GLY A 252 6.66 -25.69 -19.71
N SER A 253 7.32 -26.84 -19.67
CA SER A 253 8.66 -27.03 -20.28
C SER A 253 8.72 -26.95 -21.81
N ASN A 254 7.58 -26.70 -22.49
CA ASN A 254 7.49 -26.45 -23.94
C ASN A 254 6.90 -25.07 -24.30
N GLY A 255 6.74 -24.16 -23.34
CA GLY A 255 6.46 -22.76 -23.63
C GLY A 255 7.76 -21.99 -23.69
N VAL A 256 8.19 -21.63 -24.89
CA VAL A 256 9.28 -20.69 -25.11
C VAL A 256 8.95 -19.39 -24.36
N ILE A 257 9.59 -19.14 -23.21
CA ILE A 257 9.72 -17.78 -22.70
C ILE A 257 10.88 -17.19 -23.50
N GLU A 258 10.58 -16.73 -24.72
CA GLU A 258 11.46 -15.77 -25.38
C GLU A 258 11.62 -14.61 -24.40
N LEU A 259 12.87 -14.25 -24.07
CA LEU A 259 13.13 -12.98 -23.40
C LEU A 259 12.39 -11.93 -24.22
N PRO A 260 11.38 -11.26 -23.65
CA PRO A 260 10.58 -10.39 -24.47
C PRO A 260 11.43 -9.24 -24.99
N ASN A 261 11.27 -8.95 -26.28
CA ASN A 261 11.70 -7.68 -26.83
C ASN A 261 11.02 -6.55 -26.03
N GLU A 262 11.64 -5.37 -25.96
CA GLU A 262 11.03 -4.21 -25.31
C GLU A 262 9.57 -4.04 -25.77
N GLY A 263 8.61 -4.27 -24.88
CA GLY A 263 7.17 -4.16 -25.16
C GLY A 263 6.40 -5.45 -25.46
N SER A 264 7.02 -6.64 -25.55
CA SER A 264 6.26 -7.91 -25.52
C SER A 264 6.01 -8.34 -24.07
N GLY A 265 4.78 -8.77 -23.78
CA GLY A 265 4.31 -9.00 -22.40
C GLY A 265 5.16 -10.03 -21.64
N VAL A 266 6.02 -9.56 -20.74
CA VAL A 266 6.51 -10.39 -19.63
C VAL A 266 5.33 -10.58 -18.68
N PHE A 267 5.14 -11.80 -18.21
CA PHE A 267 4.16 -12.09 -17.18
C PHE A 267 4.82 -12.50 -15.86
N PRO A 268 4.19 -12.17 -14.72
CA PRO A 268 4.66 -12.60 -13.42
C PRO A 268 4.58 -14.14 -13.28
N ASP A 269 5.57 -14.71 -12.60
CA ASP A 269 5.60 -16.12 -12.21
C ASP A 269 4.74 -16.38 -10.96
N GLY A 270 4.28 -15.33 -10.26
CA GLY A 270 3.49 -15.48 -9.03
C GLY A 270 4.32 -16.10 -7.91
N LEU A 271 3.68 -16.78 -6.94
CA LEU A 271 4.40 -17.55 -5.91
C LEU A 271 4.68 -18.97 -6.41
N PHE A 272 5.91 -19.22 -6.89
CA PHE A 272 6.30 -20.51 -7.46
C PHE A 272 7.76 -20.91 -7.17
N GLY A 273 7.99 -22.21 -7.08
CA GLY A 273 9.30 -22.81 -6.84
C GLY A 273 9.26 -24.34 -6.87
N CYS A 274 10.37 -24.95 -6.49
CA CYS A 274 10.50 -26.41 -6.49
C CYS A 274 11.60 -26.87 -5.50
N ASN A 275 11.83 -28.18 -5.44
CA ASN A 275 12.89 -28.78 -4.64
C ASN A 275 14.25 -28.90 -5.36
N ARG A 276 14.51 -28.05 -6.35
CA ARG A 276 15.82 -27.95 -7.03
C ARG A 276 16.61 -26.78 -6.46
N GLU A 277 17.94 -26.84 -6.59
CA GLU A 277 18.81 -25.79 -6.07
C GLU A 277 18.71 -24.49 -6.89
N LEU A 278 18.58 -24.60 -8.21
CA LEU A 278 18.41 -23.45 -9.11
C LEU A 278 16.96 -23.34 -9.57
N TYR A 279 16.40 -22.15 -9.49
CA TYR A 279 15.02 -21.89 -9.90
C TYR A 279 14.71 -22.26 -11.36
N LYS A 280 15.66 -22.02 -12.28
CA LYS A 280 15.52 -22.37 -13.70
C LYS A 280 15.30 -23.88 -13.94
N ASP A 281 15.73 -24.72 -13.01
CA ASP A 281 15.61 -26.18 -13.12
C ASP A 281 14.22 -26.68 -12.65
N CYS A 282 13.36 -25.80 -12.14
CA CYS A 282 12.00 -26.17 -11.76
C CYS A 282 11.12 -26.62 -12.93
N LEU A 283 11.50 -26.30 -14.17
CA LEU A 283 10.84 -26.78 -15.38
C LEU A 283 11.65 -27.85 -16.13
N ASN A 284 12.70 -28.39 -15.51
CA ASN A 284 13.52 -29.46 -16.10
C ASN A 284 13.18 -30.82 -15.45
N ILE A 285 12.81 -31.80 -16.28
CA ILE A 285 12.51 -33.16 -15.81
C ILE A 285 13.77 -33.94 -15.41
N GLY A 286 14.95 -33.54 -15.84
CA GLY A 286 16.21 -34.24 -15.54
C GLY A 286 16.24 -35.68 -16.04
N GLU A 287 17.26 -36.43 -15.62
CA GLU A 287 17.48 -37.82 -16.03
C GLU A 287 16.46 -38.80 -15.44
N ASP A 288 15.89 -38.48 -14.27
CA ASP A 288 14.90 -39.29 -13.58
C ASP A 288 13.46 -39.07 -14.07
N LYS A 289 13.31 -38.40 -15.23
CA LYS A 289 12.02 -38.08 -15.85
C LYS A 289 11.04 -37.37 -14.89
N GLY A 290 11.58 -36.55 -13.99
CA GLY A 290 10.83 -35.74 -13.04
C GLY A 290 10.33 -36.51 -11.81
N ALA A 291 10.75 -37.76 -11.60
CA ALA A 291 10.29 -38.59 -10.47
C ALA A 291 10.58 -37.95 -9.10
N SER A 292 11.73 -37.31 -8.94
CA SER A 292 12.15 -36.58 -7.72
C SER A 292 11.67 -35.13 -7.68
N LEU A 293 11.21 -34.57 -8.79
CA LEU A 293 10.81 -33.17 -8.87
C LEU A 293 9.52 -32.95 -8.07
N ARG A 294 9.53 -31.94 -7.22
CA ARG A 294 8.37 -31.46 -6.47
C ARG A 294 8.23 -29.97 -6.71
N HIS A 295 7.07 -29.56 -7.20
CA HIS A 295 6.68 -28.16 -7.34
C HIS A 295 6.05 -27.66 -6.05
N SER A 296 6.22 -26.38 -5.80
CA SER A 296 5.54 -25.62 -4.77
C SER A 296 5.00 -24.35 -5.39
N MET A 297 3.71 -24.11 -5.24
CA MET A 297 3.09 -22.86 -5.66
C MET A 297 2.08 -22.39 -4.64
N GLY A 298 1.72 -21.12 -4.65
CA GLY A 298 0.72 -20.62 -3.73
C GLY A 298 0.11 -19.30 -4.13
N ARG A 299 -0.66 -18.75 -3.20
CA ARG A 299 -1.32 -17.45 -3.28
C ARG A 299 -1.49 -16.93 -1.86
N PHE A 300 -1.39 -15.62 -1.67
CA PHE A 300 -1.71 -15.00 -0.39
C PHE A 300 -2.25 -13.59 -0.56
N GLU A 301 -3.01 -13.15 0.44
CA GLU A 301 -3.44 -11.78 0.64
C GLU A 301 -2.99 -11.31 2.02
N LEU A 302 -2.27 -10.20 2.06
CA LEU A 302 -1.76 -9.57 3.28
C LEU A 302 -2.27 -8.13 3.37
N LEU A 303 -2.24 -7.61 4.59
CA LEU A 303 -2.59 -6.26 4.90
C LEU A 303 -1.51 -5.69 5.81
N THR A 304 -0.89 -4.60 5.36
CA THR A 304 -0.11 -3.73 6.25
C THR A 304 -1.03 -2.65 6.78
N ASP A 305 -1.00 -2.46 8.08
CA ASP A 305 -1.81 -1.47 8.78
C ASP A 305 -1.09 -0.14 9.04
N ARG A 306 -1.76 0.78 9.75
CA ARG A 306 -1.27 2.15 9.94
C ARG A 306 -0.15 2.25 10.97
N GLN A 307 -0.05 1.27 11.87
CA GLN A 307 1.07 1.12 12.79
C GLN A 307 2.27 0.37 12.19
N GLY A 308 2.11 -0.27 11.02
CA GLY A 308 3.16 -0.93 10.26
C GLY A 308 3.30 -2.43 10.52
N TYR A 309 2.34 -3.06 11.20
CA TYR A 309 2.27 -4.52 11.26
C TYR A 309 1.71 -5.04 9.93
N ILE A 310 2.16 -6.23 9.53
CA ILE A 310 1.61 -7.00 8.43
C ILE A 310 0.99 -8.28 8.97
N LEU A 311 -0.19 -8.61 8.46
CA LEU A 311 -0.92 -9.85 8.73
C LEU A 311 -1.57 -10.34 7.46
N GLY A 312 -2.02 -11.59 7.40
CA GLY A 312 -2.56 -12.11 6.15
C GLY A 312 -2.90 -13.59 6.14
N TYR A 313 -3.45 -14.03 5.03
CA TYR A 313 -3.90 -15.41 4.86
C TYR A 313 -3.64 -15.86 3.42
N GLY A 314 -3.48 -17.16 3.23
CA GLY A 314 -3.22 -17.71 1.91
C GLY A 314 -3.17 -19.21 1.92
N GLN A 315 -2.64 -19.76 0.84
CA GLN A 315 -2.56 -21.20 0.63
C GLN A 315 -1.41 -21.60 -0.27
N GLN A 316 -0.97 -22.84 -0.11
CA GLN A 316 0.12 -23.44 -0.84
C GLN A 316 -0.27 -24.85 -1.32
N TRP A 317 0.25 -25.24 -2.47
CA TRP A 317 0.21 -26.59 -3.00
C TRP A 317 1.63 -27.08 -3.22
N LYS A 318 1.94 -28.25 -2.68
CA LYS A 318 3.23 -28.92 -2.87
C LYS A 318 2.99 -30.32 -3.43
N GLY A 319 3.58 -30.65 -4.56
CA GLY A 319 3.34 -31.94 -5.19
C GLY A 319 4.19 -32.22 -6.41
N ALA A 320 4.05 -33.44 -6.94
CA ALA A 320 4.70 -33.82 -8.18
C ALA A 320 4.10 -33.01 -9.35
N PRO A 321 4.94 -32.54 -10.31
CA PRO A 321 4.44 -31.89 -11.51
C PRO A 321 3.61 -32.85 -12.36
N THR A 322 2.75 -32.29 -13.21
CA THR A 322 2.08 -33.08 -14.24
C THR A 322 2.99 -33.19 -15.46
N ILE A 323 3.33 -34.41 -15.86
CA ILE A 323 4.21 -34.67 -17.00
C ILE A 323 3.42 -35.44 -18.05
N THR A 324 3.39 -34.92 -19.28
CA THR A 324 2.76 -35.58 -20.44
C THR A 324 3.76 -35.57 -21.58
N ASN A 325 4.09 -36.73 -22.16
CA ASN A 325 5.10 -36.86 -23.23
C ASN A 325 6.44 -36.19 -22.88
N ASP A 326 6.95 -36.43 -21.68
CA ASP A 326 8.19 -35.82 -21.14
C ASP A 326 8.15 -34.28 -21.02
N ILE A 327 6.96 -33.67 -21.05
CA ILE A 327 6.75 -32.22 -20.92
C ILE A 327 6.02 -31.91 -19.63
N ILE A 328 6.57 -30.98 -18.84
CA ILE A 328 5.93 -30.45 -17.63
C ILE A 328 4.77 -29.54 -18.05
N SER A 329 3.57 -29.83 -17.56
CA SER A 329 2.40 -28.96 -17.71
C SER A 329 2.50 -27.73 -16.79
N PRO A 330 1.74 -26.66 -17.05
CA PRO A 330 1.70 -25.49 -16.17
C PRO A 330 1.47 -25.87 -14.70
N PRO A 331 2.21 -25.29 -13.74
CA PRO A 331 2.13 -25.67 -12.32
C PRO A 331 0.73 -25.55 -11.72
N LEU A 332 -0.10 -24.64 -12.25
CA LEU A 332 -1.50 -24.43 -11.84
C LEU A 332 -2.33 -25.71 -11.77
N ALA A 333 -1.96 -26.76 -12.52
CA ALA A 333 -2.58 -28.07 -12.46
C ALA A 333 -2.65 -28.68 -11.04
N LEU A 334 -1.73 -28.30 -10.13
CA LEU A 334 -1.72 -28.78 -8.75
C LEU A 334 -3.01 -28.45 -7.97
N ILE A 335 -3.74 -27.38 -8.32
CA ILE A 335 -5.01 -27.00 -7.65
C ILE A 335 -6.02 -28.15 -7.65
N THR A 336 -6.02 -28.96 -8.71
CA THR A 336 -6.94 -30.08 -8.90
C THR A 336 -6.37 -31.43 -8.50
N LYS A 337 -5.12 -31.48 -7.99
CA LYS A 337 -4.40 -32.73 -7.70
C LYS A 337 -3.93 -32.84 -6.26
N VAL A 338 -3.65 -31.70 -5.64
CA VAL A 338 -3.11 -31.60 -4.30
C VAL A 338 -4.09 -30.82 -3.44
N LYS A 339 -4.32 -31.29 -2.21
CA LYS A 339 -5.12 -30.57 -1.23
C LYS A 339 -4.37 -29.30 -0.80
N PRO A 340 -5.00 -28.10 -0.81
CA PRO A 340 -4.32 -26.89 -0.39
C PRO A 340 -3.97 -26.94 1.10
N GLU A 341 -2.80 -26.41 1.45
CA GLU A 341 -2.38 -26.15 2.82
C GLU A 341 -2.49 -24.65 3.12
N LYS A 342 -2.88 -24.30 4.35
CA LYS A 342 -3.04 -22.90 4.78
C LYS A 342 -1.67 -22.24 4.95
N LEU A 343 -1.58 -20.97 4.56
CA LEU A 343 -0.47 -20.08 4.90
C LEU A 343 -1.02 -18.96 5.78
N GLN A 344 -0.40 -18.72 6.93
CA GLN A 344 -0.86 -17.72 7.89
C GLN A 344 0.19 -16.66 8.22
N ILE A 345 -0.27 -15.43 8.02
CA ILE A 345 0.17 -14.13 8.50
C ILE A 345 -0.04 -13.79 9.98
N THR A 346 0.68 -14.35 10.97
CA THR A 346 0.61 -13.75 12.32
C THR A 346 1.21 -12.35 12.29
N ALA A 347 0.59 -11.39 12.98
CA ALA A 347 1.01 -10.00 12.97
C ALA A 347 2.52 -9.87 13.23
N GLN A 348 3.24 -9.27 12.30
CA GLN A 348 4.68 -9.05 12.41
C GLN A 348 5.05 -7.68 11.85
N LYS A 349 6.20 -7.14 12.25
CA LYS A 349 6.69 -5.82 11.82
C LYS A 349 8.12 -5.93 11.32
N ASN A 350 8.64 -4.83 10.77
CA ASN A 350 10.06 -4.67 10.40
C ASN A 350 10.60 -5.63 9.32
N TRP A 351 9.73 -6.43 8.69
CA TRP A 351 10.08 -7.25 7.52
C TRP A 351 10.50 -6.44 6.30
N PHE A 352 10.22 -5.14 6.32
CA PHE A 352 10.39 -4.23 5.20
C PHE A 352 11.03 -2.93 5.68
N ASN A 353 12.16 -2.55 5.10
CA ASN A 353 12.78 -1.26 5.37
C ASN A 353 11.98 -0.17 4.66
N LEU A 354 11.38 0.74 5.44
CA LEU A 354 10.49 1.77 4.90
C LEU A 354 11.20 2.87 4.11
N VAL A 355 12.52 3.02 4.25
CA VAL A 355 13.32 4.00 3.51
C VAL A 355 13.76 3.39 2.17
N SER A 356 14.52 2.29 2.22
CA SER A 356 15.06 1.61 1.02
C SER A 356 14.01 0.82 0.23
N GLN A 357 12.89 0.50 0.86
CA GLN A 357 11.82 -0.34 0.33
C GLN A 357 12.28 -1.75 -0.04
N GLU A 358 13.17 -2.30 0.77
CA GLU A 358 13.73 -3.65 0.62
C GLU A 358 13.26 -4.55 1.77
N ILE A 359 13.08 -5.84 1.47
CA ILE A 359 12.81 -6.87 2.48
C ILE A 359 14.03 -6.97 3.40
N ASN A 360 13.78 -6.99 4.70
CA ASN A 360 14.81 -7.15 5.72
C ASN A 360 15.21 -8.64 5.82
N PRO A 361 16.42 -9.04 5.41
CA PRO A 361 16.84 -10.44 5.45
C PRO A 361 16.98 -10.99 6.88
N ASP A 362 17.23 -10.12 7.87
CA ASP A 362 17.35 -10.50 9.28
C ASP A 362 15.97 -10.70 9.95
N GLN A 363 14.92 -10.16 9.34
CA GLN A 363 13.53 -10.30 9.79
C GLN A 363 12.63 -10.61 8.59
N PRO A 364 12.81 -11.77 7.92
CA PRO A 364 12.10 -12.08 6.69
C PRO A 364 10.59 -12.18 6.95
N LEU A 365 9.80 -11.94 5.90
CA LEU A 365 8.36 -12.14 5.99
C LEU A 365 8.06 -13.63 6.13
N ARG A 366 7.52 -14.00 7.30
CA ARG A 366 7.30 -15.39 7.71
C ARG A 366 5.84 -15.79 7.58
N PHE A 367 5.59 -16.89 6.90
CA PHE A 367 4.29 -17.53 6.76
C PHE A 367 4.25 -18.81 7.60
N THR A 368 3.41 -18.80 8.63
CA THR A 368 3.20 -19.94 9.51
C THR A 368 2.27 -20.96 8.85
N LEU A 369 2.71 -22.22 8.77
CA LEU A 369 1.85 -23.33 8.35
C LEU A 369 1.23 -24.01 9.57
N ASN A 370 2.04 -24.21 10.61
CA ASN A 370 1.64 -24.80 11.88
C ASN A 370 2.41 -24.11 13.00
N VAL A 371 1.67 -23.56 13.96
CA VAL A 371 2.24 -22.85 15.12
C VAL A 371 3.19 -23.71 15.96
N ASN A 372 3.08 -25.03 15.88
CA ASN A 372 3.92 -25.96 16.62
C ASN A 372 5.21 -26.36 15.88
N THR A 373 5.35 -26.04 14.58
CA THR A 373 6.53 -26.38 13.77
C THR A 373 7.08 -25.17 13.00
N PRO A 374 7.54 -24.11 13.70
CA PRO A 374 8.02 -22.87 13.06
C PRO A 374 9.27 -23.04 12.18
N GLY A 375 9.96 -24.18 12.28
CA GLY A 375 11.05 -24.55 11.38
C GLY A 375 10.59 -24.87 9.96
N GLU A 376 9.29 -25.12 9.76
CA GLU A 376 8.68 -25.47 8.47
C GLU A 376 8.03 -24.28 7.75
N ASP A 377 8.14 -23.10 8.33
CA ASP A 377 7.56 -21.88 7.79
C ASP A 377 8.16 -21.52 6.42
N LEU A 378 7.33 -20.93 5.57
CA LEU A 378 7.80 -20.30 4.34
C LEU A 378 8.32 -18.89 4.67
N LEU A 379 9.53 -18.58 4.20
CA LEU A 379 10.19 -17.29 4.43
C LEU A 379 10.41 -16.58 3.10
N ILE A 380 9.90 -15.36 2.95
CA ILE A 380 10.32 -14.45 1.87
C ILE A 380 11.50 -13.63 2.41
N THR A 381 12.68 -13.87 1.85
CA THR A 381 13.95 -13.40 2.42
C THR A 381 14.58 -12.24 1.66
N GLN A 382 14.08 -11.95 0.47
CA GLN A 382 14.67 -10.97 -0.43
C GLN A 382 13.58 -10.36 -1.32
N GLY A 383 13.76 -9.09 -1.68
CA GLY A 383 12.91 -8.40 -2.64
C GLY A 383 12.94 -6.89 -2.43
N LYS A 384 12.71 -6.13 -3.51
CA LYS A 384 12.59 -4.68 -3.48
C LYS A 384 11.27 -4.23 -4.11
N LEU A 385 10.61 -3.26 -3.48
CA LEU A 385 9.42 -2.65 -4.06
C LEU A 385 9.82 -1.63 -5.15
N ILE A 386 9.50 -1.99 -6.38
CA ILE A 386 9.74 -1.21 -7.58
C ILE A 386 8.47 -0.43 -7.91
N ASN A 387 8.62 0.83 -8.33
CA ASN A 387 7.52 1.72 -8.71
C ASN A 387 6.45 1.86 -7.60
N GLY A 388 6.86 1.69 -6.34
CA GLY A 388 5.98 1.72 -5.16
C GLY A 388 4.88 0.65 -5.11
N SER A 389 4.93 -0.35 -5.99
CA SER A 389 3.79 -1.26 -6.22
C SER A 389 4.14 -2.73 -6.49
N ASN A 390 5.36 -3.07 -6.94
CA ASN A 390 5.67 -4.45 -7.35
C ASN A 390 7.00 -4.93 -6.76
N ILE A 391 7.04 -6.15 -6.24
CA ILE A 391 8.28 -6.92 -6.05
C ILE A 391 8.34 -7.92 -7.19
N ALA A 392 9.43 -7.92 -7.96
CA ALA A 392 9.57 -8.74 -9.16
C ALA A 392 10.16 -10.12 -8.85
N SER A 393 9.61 -11.17 -9.42
CA SER A 393 10.11 -12.55 -9.28
C SER A 393 11.34 -12.86 -10.14
N THR A 394 11.42 -12.30 -11.34
CA THR A 394 12.43 -12.65 -12.33
C THR A 394 13.10 -11.42 -12.93
N GLU A 395 14.28 -11.61 -13.51
CA GLU A 395 14.99 -10.59 -14.28
C GLU A 395 14.10 -9.98 -15.37
N ALA A 396 13.33 -10.80 -16.08
CA ALA A 396 12.45 -10.32 -17.15
C ALA A 396 11.40 -9.33 -16.61
N VAL A 397 10.74 -9.67 -15.51
CA VAL A 397 9.73 -8.80 -14.87
C VAL A 397 10.40 -7.53 -14.32
N TYR A 398 11.55 -7.68 -13.67
CA TYR A 398 12.35 -6.56 -13.17
C TYR A 398 12.69 -5.57 -14.29
N ARG A 399 13.20 -6.07 -15.42
CA ARG A 399 13.56 -5.22 -16.58
C ARG A 399 12.36 -4.51 -17.16
N GLN A 400 11.20 -5.15 -17.24
CA GLN A 400 9.96 -4.51 -17.68
C GLN A 400 9.55 -3.36 -16.74
N LEU A 401 9.56 -3.62 -15.43
CA LEU A 401 9.19 -2.61 -14.43
C LEU A 401 10.17 -1.44 -14.40
N THR A 402 11.45 -1.70 -14.67
CA THR A 402 12.53 -0.71 -14.65
C THR A 402 12.86 -0.13 -16.03
N LYS A 403 12.15 -0.52 -17.08
CA LYS A 403 12.45 -0.18 -18.49
C LYS A 403 13.92 -0.41 -18.86
N ALA A 404 14.56 -1.41 -18.26
CA ALA A 404 15.94 -1.78 -18.55
C ALA A 404 15.97 -2.59 -19.85
N LYS A 405 16.99 -2.37 -20.68
CA LYS A 405 17.12 -3.08 -21.96
C LYS A 405 17.56 -4.51 -21.72
N ALA A 406 17.23 -5.42 -22.64
CA ALA A 406 17.73 -6.80 -22.58
C ALA A 406 19.26 -6.90 -22.64
N THR A 407 19.92 -5.90 -23.25
CA THR A 407 21.39 -5.83 -23.39
C THR A 407 22.11 -5.31 -22.16
N ASP A 408 21.40 -4.69 -21.21
CA ASP A 408 22.04 -4.09 -20.03
C ASP A 408 22.48 -5.22 -19.06
N PRO A 409 23.67 -5.18 -18.44
CA PRO A 409 24.07 -6.18 -17.45
C PRO A 409 23.07 -6.28 -16.29
N PHE A 410 22.70 -7.51 -15.89
CA PHE A 410 21.83 -7.72 -14.72
C PHE A 410 22.66 -7.83 -13.44
N ASN A 411 22.71 -6.76 -12.65
CA ASN A 411 23.41 -6.72 -11.35
C ASN A 411 22.44 -6.56 -10.16
N ASN A 412 21.15 -6.78 -10.39
CA ASN A 412 20.07 -6.49 -9.45
C ASN A 412 19.36 -7.77 -8.95
N ALA A 413 20.08 -8.90 -8.91
CA ALA A 413 19.52 -10.17 -8.42
C ALA A 413 18.96 -10.02 -7.00
N LYS A 414 19.63 -9.24 -6.14
CA LYS A 414 19.18 -8.94 -4.76
C LYS A 414 17.84 -8.20 -4.66
N ASP A 415 17.37 -7.60 -5.75
CA ASP A 415 16.10 -6.87 -5.78
C ASP A 415 14.91 -7.81 -6.11
N LEU A 416 15.20 -9.05 -6.53
CA LEU A 416 14.19 -10.05 -6.87
C LEU A 416 13.57 -10.69 -5.62
N GLY A 417 12.28 -10.95 -5.71
CA GLY A 417 11.49 -11.64 -4.70
C GLY A 417 11.89 -13.12 -4.61
N GLU A 418 12.54 -13.52 -3.52
CA GLU A 418 12.93 -14.91 -3.27
C GLU A 418 12.32 -15.45 -1.98
N TRP A 419 11.96 -16.72 -2.00
CA TRP A 419 11.46 -17.43 -0.84
C TRP A 419 12.10 -18.81 -0.69
N LYS A 420 12.12 -19.29 0.56
CA LYS A 420 12.61 -20.62 0.94
C LYS A 420 11.70 -21.28 1.95
N GLN A 421 11.69 -22.61 1.96
CA GLN A 421 10.97 -23.42 2.93
C GLN A 421 11.66 -24.78 3.08
N SER A 422 11.72 -25.33 4.30
CA SER A 422 12.15 -26.71 4.54
C SER A 422 11.04 -27.44 5.29
N ILE A 423 10.44 -28.46 4.69
CA ILE A 423 9.28 -29.14 5.28
C ILE A 423 9.36 -30.63 4.99
N ASN A 424 9.13 -31.47 6.01
CA ASN A 424 9.22 -32.93 5.91
C ASN A 424 10.54 -33.41 5.25
N GLY A 425 11.66 -32.75 5.56
CA GLY A 425 12.98 -33.08 5.01
C GLY A 425 13.20 -32.69 3.54
N VAL A 426 12.25 -31.98 2.92
CA VAL A 426 12.38 -31.45 1.55
C VAL A 426 12.60 -29.94 1.60
N ASN A 427 13.69 -29.50 0.97
CA ASN A 427 13.99 -28.08 0.81
C ASN A 427 13.36 -27.57 -0.49
N TYR A 428 12.55 -26.51 -0.39
CA TYR A 428 11.98 -25.78 -1.50
C TYR A 428 12.61 -24.39 -1.58
N LYS A 429 12.88 -23.94 -2.80
CA LYS A 429 13.27 -22.57 -3.12
C LYS A 429 12.45 -22.09 -4.30
N GLY A 430 12.22 -20.79 -4.36
CA GLY A 430 11.48 -20.19 -5.45
C GLY A 430 11.52 -18.69 -5.44
N VAL A 431 10.71 -18.13 -6.33
CA VAL A 431 10.55 -16.70 -6.52
C VAL A 431 9.10 -16.30 -6.27
N THR A 432 8.88 -15.01 -6.03
CA THR A 432 7.54 -14.46 -5.83
C THR A 432 7.39 -13.08 -6.43
N ASP A 433 6.33 -12.89 -7.20
CA ASP A 433 5.82 -11.55 -7.50
C ASP A 433 4.88 -11.12 -6.37
N VAL A 434 5.10 -9.92 -5.84
CA VAL A 434 4.22 -9.35 -4.81
C VAL A 434 3.74 -8.00 -5.28
N PHE A 435 2.43 -7.82 -5.30
CA PHE A 435 1.77 -6.60 -5.72
C PHE A 435 1.22 -5.88 -4.51
N LYS A 436 1.45 -4.57 -4.45
CA LYS A 436 0.86 -3.67 -3.47
C LYS A 436 -0.18 -2.79 -4.14
N ILE A 437 -1.38 -2.82 -3.60
CA ILE A 437 -2.54 -2.09 -4.12
C ILE A 437 -3.27 -1.37 -3.01
N ASN A 438 -4.19 -0.48 -3.42
CA ASN A 438 -5.07 0.25 -2.53
C ASN A 438 -4.27 0.93 -1.40
N PRO A 439 -3.35 1.86 -1.67
CA PRO A 439 -2.66 2.58 -0.60
C PRO A 439 -3.66 3.34 0.30
N ALA A 440 -3.27 3.65 1.54
CA ALA A 440 -4.07 4.54 2.40
C ALA A 440 -3.83 6.03 2.14
N SER A 441 -4.80 6.82 2.60
CA SER A 441 -4.69 8.26 2.77
C SER A 441 -4.69 8.63 4.26
N TYR A 442 -4.51 9.92 4.54
CA TYR A 442 -4.77 10.47 5.86
C TYR A 442 -6.24 10.29 6.26
N LEU A 443 -6.52 10.44 7.56
CA LEU A 443 -7.86 10.37 8.14
C LEU A 443 -8.29 11.79 8.55
N PRO A 444 -9.11 12.49 7.75
CA PRO A 444 -9.54 13.85 8.06
C PRO A 444 -10.34 13.88 9.36
N LYS A 445 -10.06 14.88 10.21
CA LYS A 445 -10.75 15.11 11.48
C LYS A 445 -12.26 15.35 11.34
N ASP A 446 -12.74 15.68 10.14
CA ASP A 446 -14.18 15.86 9.85
C ASP A 446 -14.98 14.55 9.79
N VAL A 447 -14.28 13.42 9.66
CA VAL A 447 -14.84 12.06 9.65
C VAL A 447 -14.27 11.23 10.80
N PHE A 448 -12.95 11.29 10.99
CA PHE A 448 -12.23 10.49 11.98
C PHE A 448 -11.88 11.33 13.21
N THR A 449 -12.87 11.56 14.06
CA THR A 449 -12.73 12.34 15.30
C THR A 449 -12.22 11.47 16.45
N THR A 450 -11.08 11.82 17.02
CA THR A 450 -10.48 11.22 18.23
C THR A 450 -10.38 12.25 19.33
N GLU A 451 -10.12 11.83 20.57
CA GLU A 451 -9.86 12.78 21.67
C GLU A 451 -8.70 13.72 21.34
N ARG A 452 -7.68 13.22 20.63
CA ARG A 452 -6.51 14.00 20.25
C ARG A 452 -6.85 15.17 19.32
N ASN A 453 -7.75 14.96 18.35
CA ASN A 453 -7.94 15.92 17.25
C ASN A 453 -9.20 16.80 17.34
N VAL A 454 -9.96 16.71 18.44
CA VAL A 454 -11.09 17.61 18.73
C VAL A 454 -10.74 18.61 19.84
N ASP A 455 -11.45 19.74 19.88
CA ASP A 455 -11.34 20.72 20.97
C ASP A 455 -12.00 20.21 22.26
N SER A 456 -11.60 20.75 23.42
CA SER A 456 -12.26 20.45 24.70
C SER A 456 -13.76 20.78 24.63
N GLY A 457 -14.60 19.92 25.23
CA GLY A 457 -16.05 19.99 25.15
C GLY A 457 -16.66 19.54 23.82
N LYS A 458 -15.86 19.11 22.84
CA LYS A 458 -16.37 18.56 21.56
C LYS A 458 -16.51 17.04 21.61
N ARG A 459 -17.43 16.55 20.77
CA ARG A 459 -17.70 15.11 20.64
C ARG A 459 -16.66 14.43 19.75
N TYR A 460 -16.35 13.18 20.07
CA TYR A 460 -15.53 12.31 19.24
C TYR A 460 -16.06 10.87 19.24
N ALA A 461 -15.73 10.13 18.19
CA ALA A 461 -16.27 8.80 17.89
C ALA A 461 -15.25 7.66 18.01
N PHE A 462 -13.96 7.93 17.81
CA PHE A 462 -12.91 6.91 17.82
C PHE A 462 -12.14 6.94 19.15
N PRO A 463 -11.86 5.78 19.79
CA PRO A 463 -12.04 4.42 19.26
C PRO A 463 -13.51 3.99 19.18
N LEU A 464 -13.88 3.35 18.08
CA LEU A 464 -15.26 2.91 17.79
C LEU A 464 -15.40 1.41 18.03
N TYR A 465 -16.18 1.04 19.04
CA TYR A 465 -16.53 -0.35 19.32
C TYR A 465 -17.80 -0.76 18.58
N ALA A 466 -17.76 -1.91 17.91
CA ALA A 466 -18.86 -2.42 17.10
C ALA A 466 -18.91 -3.95 17.10
N THR A 467 -20.02 -4.51 16.62
CA THR A 467 -20.14 -5.93 16.31
C THR A 467 -20.40 -6.09 14.82
N LEU A 468 -19.57 -6.88 14.17
CA LEU A 468 -19.79 -7.37 12.81
C LEU A 468 -20.60 -8.66 12.88
N THR A 469 -21.63 -8.78 12.05
CA THR A 469 -22.38 -10.03 11.87
C THR A 469 -22.07 -10.59 10.49
N PHE A 470 -21.42 -11.74 10.45
CA PHE A 470 -21.10 -12.47 9.23
C PHE A 470 -22.20 -13.48 8.93
N ARG A 471 -22.76 -13.40 7.73
CA ARG A 471 -23.74 -14.36 7.21
C ARG A 471 -23.13 -15.12 6.06
N PHE A 472 -23.22 -16.43 6.11
CA PHE A 472 -22.74 -17.33 5.06
C PHE A 472 -23.78 -17.46 3.96
N GLN A 473 -23.33 -17.65 2.72
CA GLN A 473 -24.26 -17.97 1.64
C GLN A 473 -24.87 -19.37 1.82
N ASP A 474 -24.10 -20.32 2.34
CA ASP A 474 -24.63 -21.62 2.76
C ASP A 474 -25.41 -21.45 4.08
N SER A 475 -26.72 -21.64 4.03
CA SER A 475 -27.62 -21.48 5.18
C SER A 475 -27.45 -22.56 6.24
N SER A 476 -26.68 -23.63 6.00
CA SER A 476 -26.36 -24.62 7.04
C SER A 476 -25.37 -24.07 8.07
N ILE A 477 -24.66 -22.99 7.75
CA ILE A 477 -23.71 -22.34 8.67
C ILE A 477 -24.44 -21.20 9.39
N SER A 478 -24.45 -21.27 10.72
CA SER A 478 -25.04 -20.20 11.54
C SER A 478 -24.28 -18.88 11.37
N PRO A 479 -24.97 -17.72 11.37
CA PRO A 479 -24.30 -16.43 11.41
C PRO A 479 -23.37 -16.31 12.63
N VAL A 480 -22.27 -15.58 12.47
CA VAL A 480 -21.28 -15.37 13.52
C VAL A 480 -21.15 -13.88 13.82
N ASP A 481 -21.34 -13.52 15.09
CA ASP A 481 -21.09 -12.17 15.60
C ASP A 481 -19.63 -12.05 16.08
N LEU A 482 -18.92 -11.01 15.65
CA LEU A 482 -17.55 -10.70 16.04
C LEU A 482 -17.46 -9.25 16.54
N GLY A 483 -17.07 -9.07 17.81
CA GLY A 483 -16.75 -7.77 18.36
C GLY A 483 -15.45 -7.22 17.77
N ILE A 484 -15.46 -5.94 17.42
CA ILE A 484 -14.31 -5.22 16.89
C ILE A 484 -14.17 -3.86 17.56
N VAL A 485 -12.96 -3.32 17.52
CA VAL A 485 -12.71 -1.90 17.74
C VAL A 485 -11.88 -1.34 16.60
N ILE A 486 -12.29 -0.19 16.10
CA ILE A 486 -11.45 0.68 15.27
C ILE A 486 -10.78 1.65 16.22
N ASP A 487 -9.47 1.50 16.41
CA ASP A 487 -8.71 2.28 17.37
C ASP A 487 -8.48 3.72 16.89
N GLU A 488 -7.77 4.52 17.68
CA GLU A 488 -7.50 5.94 17.42
C GLU A 488 -6.48 6.17 16.30
N HIS A 489 -5.77 5.13 15.86
CA HIS A 489 -4.90 5.18 14.70
C HIS A 489 -5.64 4.82 13.42
N GLY A 490 -6.84 4.24 13.54
CA GLY A 490 -7.65 3.72 12.44
C GLY A 490 -7.39 2.25 12.16
N ASP A 491 -6.73 1.53 13.07
CA ASP A 491 -6.48 0.11 12.96
C ASP A 491 -7.59 -0.71 13.62
N ILE A 492 -7.83 -1.92 13.09
CA ILE A 492 -8.96 -2.75 13.50
C ILE A 492 -8.42 -3.99 14.20
N ARG A 493 -8.84 -4.16 15.45
CA ARG A 493 -8.62 -5.37 16.23
C ARG A 493 -9.94 -5.93 16.73
N THR A 494 -9.90 -7.17 17.20
CA THR A 494 -11.05 -7.77 17.85
C THR A 494 -11.32 -7.16 19.23
N ASP A 495 -12.57 -7.32 19.67
CA ASP A 495 -13.06 -7.10 21.03
C ASP A 495 -13.92 -8.31 21.38
N ILE A 496 -13.29 -9.47 21.57
CA ILE A 496 -13.96 -10.74 21.89
C ILE A 496 -14.17 -10.78 23.40
N LYS A 497 -15.43 -10.94 23.84
CA LYS A 497 -15.74 -11.10 25.27
C LYS A 497 -15.19 -12.39 25.86
N LYS A 498 -15.02 -12.40 27.18
CA LYS A 498 -14.84 -13.63 27.95
C LYS A 498 -16.02 -14.59 27.70
N ASP A 499 -15.72 -15.89 27.66
CA ASP A 499 -16.71 -16.96 27.45
C ASP A 499 -17.43 -16.90 26.08
N ALA A 500 -16.79 -16.31 25.07
CA ALA A 500 -17.26 -16.32 23.69
C ALA A 500 -17.51 -17.74 23.16
N THR A 501 -18.55 -17.88 22.33
CA THR A 501 -18.92 -19.14 21.68
C THR A 501 -18.55 -19.12 20.20
N ALA A 502 -18.74 -20.24 19.49
CA ALA A 502 -18.44 -20.34 18.06
C ALA A 502 -19.24 -19.36 17.18
N THR A 503 -20.44 -18.95 17.61
CA THR A 503 -21.33 -18.04 16.85
C THR A 503 -21.49 -16.67 17.49
N ASP A 504 -21.03 -16.49 18.73
CA ASP A 504 -21.11 -15.23 19.45
C ASP A 504 -19.77 -14.89 20.11
N MET A 505 -18.97 -14.14 19.35
CA MET A 505 -17.74 -13.49 19.75
C MET A 505 -17.94 -11.97 19.88
N SER A 506 -19.16 -11.52 20.18
CA SER A 506 -19.44 -10.09 20.42
C SER A 506 -18.62 -9.52 21.59
N GLY A 507 -18.48 -8.21 21.59
CA GLY A 507 -17.60 -7.50 22.54
C GLY A 507 -18.29 -6.83 23.70
N ILE A 508 -17.48 -6.47 24.70
CA ILE A 508 -17.85 -5.74 25.91
C ILE A 508 -17.01 -4.48 26.12
N CYS A 509 -16.24 -4.09 25.10
CA CYS A 509 -15.37 -2.91 25.10
C CYS A 509 -14.31 -2.95 26.19
N ALA A 510 -13.69 -4.12 26.35
CA ALA A 510 -12.65 -4.34 27.35
C ALA A 510 -11.38 -3.54 27.00
N LYS A 511 -10.74 -2.99 28.02
CA LYS A 511 -9.41 -2.38 27.86
C LYS A 511 -8.41 -3.48 27.52
N ALA A 512 -7.55 -3.22 26.53
CA ALA A 512 -6.57 -4.20 26.07
C ALA A 512 -5.20 -3.58 25.83
N GLU A 513 -4.18 -4.29 26.28
CA GLU A 513 -2.78 -3.87 26.23
C GLU A 513 -2.02 -4.60 25.11
N PRO A 514 -1.23 -3.90 24.29
CA PRO A 514 -0.50 -4.49 23.18
C PRO A 514 0.58 -5.47 23.66
N GLN A 515 0.79 -6.53 22.87
CA GLN A 515 1.83 -7.55 23.07
C GLN A 515 2.93 -7.43 22.01
N GLU A 516 4.09 -8.04 22.27
CA GLU A 516 5.23 -8.02 21.33
C GLU A 516 4.90 -8.69 19.99
N ASP A 517 4.06 -9.73 20.01
CA ASP A 517 3.61 -10.49 18.84
C ASP A 517 2.50 -9.77 18.03
N GLY A 518 2.19 -8.52 18.37
CA GLY A 518 1.18 -7.71 17.69
C GLY A 518 -0.27 -8.05 18.06
N THR A 519 -0.50 -8.99 18.98
CA THR A 519 -1.81 -9.20 19.62
C THR A 519 -2.01 -8.21 20.77
N PHE A 520 -3.17 -8.28 21.43
CA PHE A 520 -3.44 -7.55 22.66
C PHE A 520 -4.00 -8.53 23.69
N ILE A 521 -3.82 -8.24 24.98
CA ILE A 521 -4.48 -8.97 26.07
C ILE A 521 -5.39 -8.00 26.79
N ASP A 522 -6.67 -8.36 26.91
CA ASP A 522 -7.63 -7.54 27.63
C ASP A 522 -7.60 -7.73 29.16
N GLU A 523 -8.30 -6.86 29.87
CA GLU A 523 -8.40 -6.87 31.33
C GLU A 523 -9.03 -8.16 31.91
N TYR A 524 -9.62 -9.01 31.07
CA TYR A 524 -10.16 -10.33 31.44
C TYR A 524 -9.25 -11.49 31.02
N GLY A 525 -8.07 -11.21 30.46
CA GLY A 525 -7.10 -12.20 29.99
C GLY A 525 -7.42 -12.79 28.62
N VAL A 526 -8.33 -12.19 27.84
CA VAL A 526 -8.66 -12.66 26.49
C VAL A 526 -7.71 -12.02 25.48
N THR A 527 -7.11 -12.87 24.63
CA THR A 527 -6.31 -12.40 23.49
C THR A 527 -7.20 -11.76 22.44
N GLN A 528 -6.86 -10.53 22.07
CA GLN A 528 -7.47 -9.79 20.98
C GLN A 528 -6.50 -9.74 19.79
N TYR A 529 -7.05 -9.94 18.60
CA TYR A 529 -6.27 -10.14 17.39
C TYR A 529 -6.35 -8.92 16.50
N ARG A 530 -5.22 -8.57 15.90
CA ARG A 530 -5.18 -7.60 14.82
C ARG A 530 -5.78 -8.21 13.56
N ILE A 531 -6.79 -7.56 12.99
CA ILE A 531 -7.57 -8.12 11.87
C ILE A 531 -7.69 -7.18 10.69
N GLY A 532 -7.36 -5.90 10.85
CA GLY A 532 -7.67 -4.93 9.80
C GLY A 532 -7.16 -3.54 10.05
N THR A 533 -7.57 -2.65 9.15
CA THR A 533 -7.28 -1.23 9.22
C THR A 533 -8.23 -0.44 8.32
N THR A 534 -8.26 0.87 8.53
CA THR A 534 -8.95 1.83 7.68
C THR A 534 -8.03 2.32 6.56
N GLY A 535 -8.58 2.48 5.35
CA GLY A 535 -7.81 2.97 4.19
C GLY A 535 -7.78 4.49 4.07
N GLY A 536 -8.95 5.12 4.09
CA GLY A 536 -9.14 6.55 3.94
C GLY A 536 -10.59 6.92 4.23
N ALA A 537 -10.91 8.22 4.28
CA ALA A 537 -12.26 8.66 4.62
C ALA A 537 -12.97 9.31 3.42
N LEU A 538 -14.16 8.86 3.05
CA LEU A 538 -14.99 9.56 2.07
C LEU A 538 -15.79 10.65 2.79
N TYR A 539 -15.81 11.85 2.18
CA TYR A 539 -16.50 13.00 2.73
C TYR A 539 -17.37 13.68 1.68
N SER A 540 -18.66 13.77 1.97
CA SER A 540 -19.64 14.65 1.32
C SER A 540 -20.63 15.15 2.37
N ALA A 541 -21.56 16.03 1.97
CA ALA A 541 -22.58 16.57 2.87
C ALA A 541 -23.36 15.47 3.61
N ASN A 542 -23.62 14.32 2.98
CA ASN A 542 -24.45 13.23 3.52
C ASN A 542 -23.72 11.88 3.65
N ASP A 543 -22.44 11.80 3.28
CA ASP A 543 -21.64 10.58 3.40
C ASP A 543 -20.32 10.91 4.08
N LYS A 544 -20.21 10.52 5.35
CA LYS A 544 -18.96 10.53 6.12
C LYS A 544 -18.62 9.09 6.41
N SER A 545 -17.72 8.52 5.61
CA SER A 545 -17.39 7.10 5.70
C SER A 545 -15.91 6.86 5.87
N VAL A 546 -15.53 5.81 6.57
CA VAL A 546 -14.16 5.26 6.57
C VAL A 546 -14.13 3.97 5.79
N THR A 547 -13.19 3.81 4.86
CA THR A 547 -12.99 2.54 4.17
C THR A 547 -12.33 1.54 5.12
N VAL A 548 -12.73 0.27 5.06
CA VAL A 548 -12.21 -0.78 5.93
C VAL A 548 -11.69 -1.96 5.13
N ARG A 549 -10.62 -2.57 5.64
CA ARG A 549 -9.96 -3.75 5.06
C ARG A 549 -9.66 -4.70 6.20
N MET A 550 -10.11 -5.95 6.08
CA MET A 550 -9.98 -6.95 7.13
C MET A 550 -9.61 -8.32 6.56
N ILE A 551 -8.72 -9.01 7.28
CA ILE A 551 -8.31 -10.39 7.04
C ILE A 551 -8.34 -11.13 8.38
N LEU A 552 -9.19 -12.15 8.48
CA LEU A 552 -9.33 -12.98 9.69
C LEU A 552 -8.37 -14.17 9.66
N ALA A 553 -7.09 -13.91 9.95
CA ALA A 553 -5.98 -14.84 9.68
C ALA A 553 -5.67 -15.89 10.78
N ASN A 554 -6.56 -16.11 11.76
CA ASN A 554 -6.27 -16.98 12.91
C ASN A 554 -7.28 -18.13 13.07
N PRO A 555 -6.84 -19.37 13.35
CA PRO A 555 -7.75 -20.51 13.58
C PRO A 555 -8.77 -20.30 14.70
N ARG A 556 -8.49 -19.40 15.66
CA ARG A 556 -9.43 -19.03 16.73
C ARG A 556 -10.78 -18.54 16.20
N PHE A 557 -10.83 -18.04 14.97
CA PHE A 557 -12.04 -17.54 14.33
C PHE A 557 -12.97 -18.64 13.80
N GLY A 558 -12.56 -19.91 13.81
CA GLY A 558 -13.39 -21.04 13.40
C GLY A 558 -13.93 -20.86 11.98
N ALA A 559 -15.26 -20.78 11.83
CA ALA A 559 -15.91 -20.60 10.52
C ALA A 559 -15.55 -19.27 9.82
N LEU A 560 -15.02 -18.29 10.55
CA LEU A 560 -14.57 -17.01 10.00
C LEU A 560 -13.06 -16.98 9.65
N GLU A 561 -12.32 -18.06 9.90
CA GLU A 561 -10.91 -18.13 9.53
C GLU A 561 -10.73 -18.01 8.01
N GLY A 562 -9.87 -17.09 7.57
CA GLY A 562 -9.58 -16.84 6.17
C GLY A 562 -10.56 -15.87 5.48
N VAL A 563 -11.49 -15.26 6.22
CA VAL A 563 -12.38 -14.24 5.66
C VAL A 563 -11.61 -12.99 5.23
N LEU A 564 -11.84 -12.58 3.98
CA LEU A 564 -11.32 -11.39 3.33
C LEU A 564 -12.48 -10.42 3.07
N LEU A 565 -12.43 -9.24 3.69
CA LEU A 565 -13.49 -8.23 3.63
C LEU A 565 -12.92 -6.86 3.30
N GLY A 566 -13.48 -6.20 2.27
CA GLY A 566 -13.19 -4.81 1.96
C GLY A 566 -11.84 -4.55 1.28
N LEU A 567 -11.12 -5.60 0.84
CA LEU A 567 -9.78 -5.45 0.23
C LEU A 567 -9.78 -4.68 -1.09
N ASN A 568 -10.95 -4.51 -1.75
CA ASN A 568 -11.13 -3.79 -3.01
C ASN A 568 -10.18 -4.27 -4.12
N PHE A 569 -10.19 -5.57 -4.35
CA PHE A 569 -9.20 -6.29 -5.14
C PHE A 569 -9.87 -7.21 -6.16
N THR A 570 -9.28 -7.30 -7.35
CA THR A 570 -9.60 -8.30 -8.36
C THR A 570 -8.32 -9.02 -8.77
N SER A 571 -8.34 -10.36 -8.81
CA SER A 571 -7.22 -11.19 -9.27
C SER A 571 -6.87 -10.91 -10.74
N LEU A 572 -5.64 -11.26 -11.12
CA LEU A 572 -5.13 -11.02 -12.49
C LEU A 572 -5.94 -11.77 -13.58
N ASP A 573 -6.58 -12.88 -13.23
CA ASP A 573 -7.47 -13.64 -14.14
C ASP A 573 -8.92 -13.12 -14.15
N GLY A 574 -9.23 -12.10 -13.34
CA GLY A 574 -10.55 -11.49 -13.22
C GLY A 574 -11.60 -12.36 -12.49
N GLN A 575 -11.25 -13.55 -12.00
CA GLN A 575 -12.21 -14.51 -11.46
C GLN A 575 -12.52 -14.29 -9.98
N LEU A 576 -11.56 -13.80 -9.21
CA LEU A 576 -11.72 -13.53 -7.78
C LEU A 576 -11.84 -12.03 -7.56
N ASN A 577 -13.00 -11.60 -7.07
CA ASN A 577 -13.26 -10.21 -6.73
C ASN A 577 -13.65 -10.07 -5.26
N ILE A 578 -12.83 -9.34 -4.52
CA ILE A 578 -13.12 -8.92 -3.14
C ILE A 578 -13.52 -7.45 -3.21
N GLY A 579 -14.81 -7.18 -3.10
CA GLY A 579 -15.34 -5.82 -3.13
C GLY A 579 -14.75 -4.93 -2.03
N GLY A 580 -14.74 -3.62 -2.27
CA GLY A 580 -14.42 -2.63 -1.24
C GLY A 580 -15.55 -2.51 -0.22
N ALA A 581 -15.20 -2.09 1.00
CA ALA A 581 -16.15 -1.86 2.09
C ALA A 581 -15.88 -0.53 2.79
N LYS A 582 -16.94 0.11 3.28
CA LYS A 582 -16.90 1.36 4.04
C LYS A 582 -17.91 1.35 5.18
N ILE A 583 -17.56 2.00 6.28
CA ILE A 583 -18.45 2.26 7.41
C ILE A 583 -18.86 3.72 7.37
N ASN A 584 -20.14 4.00 7.19
CA ASN A 584 -20.66 5.37 7.31
C ASN A 584 -20.89 5.70 8.79
N VAL A 585 -20.33 6.83 9.23
CA VAL A 585 -20.41 7.36 10.59
C VAL A 585 -21.11 8.72 10.66
N HIS A 586 -21.73 9.18 9.57
CA HIS A 586 -22.36 10.49 9.49
C HIS A 586 -23.39 10.71 10.60
N ASN A 587 -24.30 9.75 10.78
CA ASN A 587 -25.35 9.82 11.79
C ASN A 587 -24.77 9.74 13.22
N LEU A 588 -23.74 8.91 13.43
CA LEU A 588 -23.01 8.84 14.70
C LEU A 588 -22.41 10.20 15.07
N LEU A 589 -21.74 10.87 14.13
CA LEU A 589 -21.16 12.20 14.33
C LEU A 589 -22.22 13.28 14.58
N ASN A 590 -23.45 13.11 14.08
CA ASN A 590 -24.59 13.98 14.35
C ASN A 590 -25.33 13.66 15.67
N GLY A 591 -24.83 12.72 16.47
CA GLY A 591 -25.38 12.39 17.78
C GLY A 591 -26.34 11.21 17.82
N GLN A 592 -26.54 10.50 16.71
CA GLN A 592 -27.36 9.28 16.67
C GLN A 592 -26.48 8.08 17.01
N ALA A 593 -26.53 7.63 18.26
CA ALA A 593 -25.63 6.59 18.77
C ALA A 593 -25.65 5.28 17.97
N SER A 594 -26.78 4.88 17.37
CA SER A 594 -26.86 3.66 16.53
C SER A 594 -26.53 3.89 15.05
N GLY A 595 -26.15 5.11 14.68
CA GLY A 595 -26.07 5.59 13.30
C GLY A 595 -24.83 5.18 12.53
N ILE A 596 -24.56 3.87 12.43
CA ILE A 596 -23.51 3.32 11.57
C ILE A 596 -24.06 2.24 10.62
N ASN A 597 -23.47 2.11 9.43
CA ASN A 597 -23.74 1.00 8.52
C ASN A 597 -22.46 0.57 7.79
N LEU A 598 -22.44 -0.68 7.31
CA LEU A 598 -21.34 -1.26 6.55
C LEU A 598 -21.85 -1.58 5.16
N THR A 599 -21.29 -0.93 4.15
CA THR A 599 -21.68 -1.12 2.75
C THR A 599 -20.46 -1.25 1.85
N ASN A 600 -20.66 -1.71 0.62
CA ASN A 600 -19.70 -1.48 -0.45
C ASN A 600 -19.75 -0.02 -0.95
N PHE A 601 -18.93 0.30 -1.94
CA PHE A 601 -18.89 1.65 -2.53
C PHE A 601 -20.14 2.04 -3.33
N SER A 602 -20.97 1.06 -3.72
CA SER A 602 -22.28 1.27 -4.35
C SER A 602 -23.43 1.30 -3.33
N ASN A 603 -23.13 1.39 -2.03
CA ASN A 603 -24.10 1.39 -0.92
C ASN A 603 -24.94 0.11 -0.78
N ASN A 604 -24.49 -1.02 -1.35
CA ASN A 604 -25.08 -2.35 -1.11
C ASN A 604 -24.41 -3.03 0.08
N THR A 605 -25.00 -4.12 0.59
CA THR A 605 -24.39 -4.94 1.65
C THR A 605 -22.97 -5.37 1.27
N ALA A 606 -22.03 -5.25 2.21
CA ALA A 606 -20.65 -5.67 1.98
C ALA A 606 -20.56 -7.21 1.90
N SER A 607 -19.89 -7.70 0.87
CA SER A 607 -19.60 -9.13 0.68
C SER A 607 -18.19 -9.46 1.16
N TRP A 608 -17.97 -10.72 1.51
CA TRP A 608 -16.66 -11.26 1.85
C TRP A 608 -16.42 -12.60 1.14
N LEU A 609 -15.14 -12.96 0.99
CA LEU A 609 -14.69 -14.22 0.40
C LEU A 609 -13.68 -14.92 1.30
N ASN A 610 -13.50 -16.22 1.09
CA ASN A 610 -12.42 -17.01 1.64
C ASN A 610 -11.81 -17.86 0.52
N ASN A 611 -10.64 -17.45 0.04
CA ASN A 611 -9.98 -18.08 -1.10
C ASN A 611 -9.54 -19.51 -0.78
N TYR A 612 -9.03 -19.78 0.43
CA TYR A 612 -8.65 -21.13 0.82
C TYR A 612 -9.85 -22.08 0.81
N ALA A 613 -10.99 -21.69 1.41
CA ALA A 613 -12.22 -22.48 1.39
C ALA A 613 -12.72 -22.73 -0.04
N LEU A 614 -12.63 -21.71 -0.91
CA LEU A 614 -12.99 -21.83 -2.32
C LEU A 614 -12.11 -22.87 -3.04
N TYR A 615 -10.79 -22.79 -2.90
CA TYR A 615 -9.89 -23.76 -3.53
C TYR A 615 -10.00 -25.16 -2.93
N LEU A 616 -10.27 -25.26 -1.62
CA LEU A 616 -10.57 -26.54 -0.97
C LEU A 616 -11.85 -27.16 -1.55
N THR A 617 -12.88 -26.34 -1.81
CA THR A 617 -14.11 -26.77 -2.51
C THR A 617 -13.79 -27.32 -3.90
N THR A 618 -12.91 -26.66 -4.66
CA THR A 618 -12.46 -27.16 -5.98
C THR A 618 -11.81 -28.54 -5.86
N TYR A 619 -10.92 -28.73 -4.89
CA TYR A 619 -10.28 -30.03 -4.66
C TYR A 619 -11.30 -31.12 -4.29
N ILE A 620 -12.22 -30.81 -3.37
CA ILE A 620 -13.28 -31.73 -2.93
C ILE A 620 -14.17 -32.15 -4.10
N ASN A 621 -14.59 -31.19 -4.93
CA ASN A 621 -15.43 -31.48 -6.10
C ASN A 621 -14.74 -32.42 -7.09
N VAL A 622 -13.42 -32.28 -7.28
CA VAL A 622 -12.64 -33.21 -8.10
C VAL A 622 -12.58 -34.58 -7.43
N TYR A 623 -12.26 -34.65 -6.14
CA TYR A 623 -12.17 -35.92 -5.41
C TYR A 623 -13.49 -36.72 -5.40
N ASP A 624 -14.62 -36.03 -5.22
CA ASP A 624 -15.95 -36.65 -5.11
C ASP A 624 -16.57 -37.01 -6.46
N HIS A 625 -16.03 -36.48 -7.57
CA HIS A 625 -16.53 -36.82 -8.89
C HIS A 625 -16.42 -38.33 -9.14
N LYS A 626 -17.50 -38.92 -9.66
CA LYS A 626 -17.65 -40.39 -9.81
C LYS A 626 -16.52 -41.05 -10.63
N ASP A 627 -15.96 -40.30 -11.58
CA ASP A 627 -14.94 -40.78 -12.52
C ASP A 627 -13.50 -40.54 -12.01
N THR A 628 -13.33 -39.98 -10.81
CA THR A 628 -12.01 -39.70 -10.24
C THR A 628 -11.37 -40.95 -9.67
N ASP A 629 -10.13 -41.21 -10.07
CA ASP A 629 -9.26 -42.23 -9.49
C ASP A 629 -8.79 -41.78 -8.10
N LYS A 630 -9.58 -42.09 -7.08
CA LYS A 630 -9.35 -41.68 -5.68
C LYS A 630 -8.01 -42.16 -5.10
N SER A 631 -7.36 -43.17 -5.70
CA SER A 631 -6.04 -43.66 -5.25
C SER A 631 -4.93 -42.62 -5.40
N LYS A 632 -5.13 -41.59 -6.23
CA LYS A 632 -4.18 -40.51 -6.50
C LYS A 632 -4.36 -39.29 -5.60
N TYR A 633 -5.29 -39.36 -4.64
CA TYR A 633 -5.72 -38.22 -3.85
C TYR A 633 -5.70 -38.52 -2.37
N VAL A 634 -5.57 -37.47 -1.57
CA VAL A 634 -5.77 -37.53 -0.12
C VAL A 634 -7.25 -37.24 0.14
N GLU A 635 -7.93 -38.15 0.83
CA GLU A 635 -9.36 -37.99 1.13
C GLU A 635 -9.62 -36.71 1.95
N PRO A 636 -10.56 -35.85 1.51
CA PRO A 636 -11.00 -34.71 2.31
C PRO A 636 -11.78 -35.17 3.55
N THR A 637 -11.37 -34.69 4.71
CA THR A 637 -12.00 -34.97 6.00
C THR A 637 -13.39 -34.32 6.11
N ALA A 638 -14.21 -34.80 7.06
CA ALA A 638 -15.51 -34.17 7.34
C ALA A 638 -15.37 -32.69 7.75
N GLN A 639 -14.35 -32.35 8.54
CA GLN A 639 -14.09 -30.96 8.95
C GLN A 639 -13.73 -30.07 7.76
N GLU A 640 -12.92 -30.57 6.84
CA GLU A 640 -12.56 -29.84 5.61
C GLU A 640 -13.79 -29.60 4.73
N ARG A 641 -14.69 -30.59 4.64
CA ARG A 641 -15.95 -30.47 3.89
C ARG A 641 -16.89 -29.44 4.50
N GLU A 642 -17.02 -29.41 5.82
CA GLU A 642 -17.82 -28.39 6.51
C GLU A 642 -17.21 -26.99 6.37
N PHE A 643 -15.88 -26.86 6.49
CA PHE A 643 -15.18 -25.59 6.31
C PHE A 643 -15.34 -25.04 4.88
N ALA A 644 -15.22 -25.90 3.87
CA ALA A 644 -15.29 -25.53 2.45
C ALA A 644 -16.62 -24.86 2.06
N LYS A 645 -17.73 -25.17 2.74
CA LYS A 645 -19.04 -24.51 2.54
C LYS A 645 -18.99 -23.01 2.82
N GLY A 646 -18.11 -22.57 3.73
CA GLY A 646 -18.01 -21.20 4.22
C GLY A 646 -17.20 -20.24 3.36
N TYR A 647 -17.17 -20.42 2.03
CA TYR A 647 -16.23 -19.67 1.17
C TYR A 647 -16.68 -18.26 0.77
N ARG A 648 -17.96 -17.90 0.99
CA ARG A 648 -18.50 -16.56 0.68
C ARG A 648 -19.72 -16.21 1.50
N GLY A 649 -19.99 -14.91 1.62
CA GLY A 649 -21.16 -14.41 2.31
C GLY A 649 -21.23 -12.89 2.35
N THR A 650 -21.99 -12.38 3.34
CA THR A 650 -22.17 -10.95 3.59
C THR A 650 -21.82 -10.58 5.02
N ALA A 651 -21.49 -9.31 5.24
CA ALA A 651 -21.24 -8.75 6.55
C ALA A 651 -22.08 -7.49 6.78
N SER A 652 -22.59 -7.33 7.99
CA SER A 652 -23.23 -6.10 8.48
C SER A 652 -22.57 -5.64 9.77
N ILE A 653 -22.78 -4.38 10.16
CA ILE A 653 -22.24 -3.82 11.40
C ILE A 653 -23.37 -3.23 12.24
N ARG A 654 -23.22 -3.34 13.56
CA ARG A 654 -24.00 -2.60 14.55
C ARG A 654 -23.07 -2.07 15.62
N ILE A 655 -23.45 -0.96 16.23
CA ILE A 655 -22.65 -0.40 17.31
C ILE A 655 -22.65 -1.30 18.55
N ALA A 656 -21.58 -1.27 19.33
CA ALA A 656 -21.51 -2.04 20.58
C ALA A 656 -22.60 -1.62 21.58
N ASN A 657 -22.85 -2.43 22.61
CA ASN A 657 -23.91 -2.17 23.58
C ASN A 657 -23.70 -0.84 24.31
N GLN A 658 -24.48 0.18 23.94
CA GLN A 658 -24.38 1.55 24.49
C GLN A 658 -24.81 1.65 25.97
N ASN A 659 -25.34 0.57 26.56
CA ASN A 659 -25.61 0.53 28.01
C ASN A 659 -24.35 0.23 28.84
N ILE A 660 -23.24 -0.16 28.20
CA ILE A 660 -21.95 -0.34 28.85
C ILE A 660 -21.19 0.98 28.73
N PRO A 661 -20.85 1.68 29.84
CA PRO A 661 -20.22 2.99 29.77
C PRO A 661 -18.92 3.04 28.93
N ALA A 662 -18.11 1.97 28.98
CA ALA A 662 -16.90 1.83 28.18
C ALA A 662 -17.18 1.72 26.65
N CYS A 663 -18.38 1.28 26.27
CA CYS A 663 -18.82 1.13 24.89
C CYS A 663 -19.48 2.40 24.29
N ASN A 664 -19.62 3.47 25.07
CA ASN A 664 -20.24 4.70 24.60
C ASN A 664 -19.52 5.21 23.35
N ALA A 665 -20.23 5.25 22.23
CA ALA A 665 -19.64 5.62 20.96
C ALA A 665 -19.53 7.13 20.76
N ILE A 666 -20.33 7.91 21.48
CA ILE A 666 -20.23 9.37 21.49
C ILE A 666 -19.61 9.79 22.81
N LYS A 667 -18.36 10.23 22.75
CA LYS A 667 -17.58 10.69 23.90
C LYS A 667 -17.37 12.20 23.81
N ILE A 668 -17.12 12.86 24.93
CA ILE A 668 -16.82 14.30 24.99
C ILE A 668 -15.41 14.45 25.51
N LYS A 669 -14.57 15.23 24.81
CA LYS A 669 -13.23 15.56 25.29
C LYS A 669 -13.35 16.42 26.54
N PRO A 670 -12.71 16.04 27.66
CA PRO A 670 -12.79 16.77 28.92
C PRO A 670 -12.25 18.21 28.83
#